data_AF-A0A9P7FCG9-F1
#
_entry.id   AF-A0A9P7FCG9-F1
#
_cell.length_a   1.000
_cell.length_b   1.000
_cell.length_c   1.000
_cell.angle_alpha   90.00
_cell.angle_beta   90.00
_cell.angle_gamma   90.00
#
_symmetry.space_group_name_H-M   'P 1'
#
loop_
_entity.id
_entity.type
_entity.pdbx_description
1 polymer ?
#
loop_
_entity_poly.entity_id
_entity_poly.type
_entity_poly.pdbx_seq_one_letter_code
_entity_poly.pdbx_strand_id
1 'polypeptide(L)'
;MSPAGEADTSFTPPRANASAHSASKIESTPNSRGAAVVSENIGLVGVRVKEIRPWIQRDIEQAKQCKADAMLQALLQRASCAPETKQPELLQKCLKAVLPVCNGQVSAGGIYSSGIETALKNYVRPGAENSFYGPFIEATNIALACLEEIKVDGMRAPVPAVDMICQQNDMPMYQNHQFVKSTRKPDCVILPLKSACAPFEDEKGGKQGKQKRKAHMVKNAMSKPPASESLPWKDILACIEFKRKTAGRKQGIKPLPPSSYHVKDHVPTKPEYLPVDHLKAEDPAPGPTQTSATQAPDTAPVLSSGLNAAQSSQGGSSSKRKATDTLQSAAKKPKVVPDEPDVTVQTGLYAAEMFAANLAVSYLINLIVVDDVVWVWYYDRQGTIQSSGINFIQDLPRFMVLLYALQRFELHDWGRNKDFLPVQVEGKQCYEFKIKDETLGEVDLLLHTSHDDRVTHYGLQGRATNVMPVTSEALAKKYDNLPDGMVAKVFWGEANRTSEPEILKRVEEIAEAHDTVKNHIPELLWHHTFTNPTSAIREALGVPEPTTGSRVLYILVFRKLHPITKLHGKELFSVWQQCIICHLTLWKEGVYHRDISPGNLMWYKKNGKLIGVLNDYDLSSLANVVGPQGNERTGTVPFMALDLLTEKAQRGEVKHLYRHDLESFMWVFIWICFRYREGVLLPAETRPLDQWARLDAVMCGTMKYYFVGHPPDRPSHIDPRIWRFLVQCVIVLKRDADHRIGLRLEKLITMTPDNDEELEDIDGSLRMFTNTTGWVDLSELSNPLQ
;
A
#
# COMPACT_ATOMS: atom_id res chain seq x y z
N MET A 1 19.06 -28.80 -74.84
CA MET A 1 19.44 -27.53 -75.49
C MET A 1 18.36 -26.51 -75.20
N SER A 2 18.76 -25.32 -74.74
CA SER A 2 17.93 -24.18 -74.31
C SER A 2 16.97 -23.64 -75.40
N PRO A 3 16.00 -22.75 -75.07
CA PRO A 3 16.27 -21.33 -74.75
C PRO A 3 15.52 -20.84 -73.49
N ALA A 4 16.11 -20.05 -72.58
CA ALA A 4 16.38 -18.61 -72.61
C ALA A 4 15.10 -17.74 -72.46
N GLY A 5 14.93 -17.14 -71.27
CA GLY A 5 13.89 -16.18 -70.93
C GLY A 5 14.36 -15.28 -69.77
N GLU A 6 14.80 -14.08 -70.16
CA GLU A 6 14.81 -12.75 -69.51
C GLU A 6 15.14 -12.55 -68.01
N ALA A 7 15.99 -11.53 -67.80
CA ALA A 7 16.61 -11.13 -66.55
C ALA A 7 15.69 -10.22 -65.71
N ASP A 8 15.52 -10.59 -64.45
CA ASP A 8 14.83 -9.83 -63.41
C ASP A 8 15.83 -8.88 -62.73
N THR A 9 15.55 -7.57 -62.74
CA THR A 9 16.36 -6.55 -62.06
C THR A 9 15.80 -6.32 -60.66
N SER A 10 16.48 -6.90 -59.68
CA SER A 10 16.18 -6.77 -58.26
C SER A 10 16.30 -5.32 -57.76
N PHE A 11 15.17 -4.64 -57.59
CA PHE A 11 15.05 -3.43 -56.79
C PHE A 11 14.70 -3.80 -55.35
N THR A 12 15.71 -3.83 -54.49
CA THR A 12 15.57 -3.90 -53.02
C THR A 12 14.89 -2.63 -52.50
N PRO A 13 13.73 -2.69 -51.83
CA PRO A 13 13.20 -1.55 -51.09
C PRO A 13 14.00 -1.39 -49.77
N PRO A 14 14.19 -0.15 -49.28
CA PRO A 14 14.98 0.11 -48.08
C PRO A 14 14.35 -0.53 -46.84
N ARG A 15 15.20 -1.21 -46.05
CA ARG A 15 14.92 -1.68 -44.69
C ARG A 15 14.21 -0.60 -43.88
N ALA A 16 12.97 -0.86 -43.49
CA ALA A 16 12.31 -0.13 -42.42
C ALA A 16 13.11 -0.37 -41.13
N ASN A 17 13.78 0.68 -40.64
CA ASN A 17 14.39 0.68 -39.32
C ASN A 17 13.30 0.43 -38.27
N ALA A 18 13.31 -0.77 -37.70
CA ALA A 18 12.59 -1.09 -36.48
C ALA A 18 13.26 -0.37 -35.30
N SER A 19 12.85 0.87 -35.05
CA SER A 19 13.11 1.57 -33.80
C SER A 19 12.07 2.66 -33.57
N ALA A 20 10.97 2.31 -32.91
CA ALA A 20 10.19 3.25 -32.10
C ALA A 20 9.27 2.43 -31.20
N HIS A 21 9.64 2.32 -29.92
CA HIS A 21 8.75 1.85 -28.87
C HIS A 21 7.51 2.76 -28.85
N SER A 22 6.36 2.25 -29.28
CA SER A 22 5.09 2.89 -29.02
C SER A 22 4.69 2.57 -27.58
N ALA A 23 4.57 3.61 -26.77
CA ALA A 23 4.02 3.52 -25.42
C ALA A 23 2.52 3.15 -25.52
N SER A 24 2.20 1.87 -25.29
CA SER A 24 0.83 1.40 -25.17
C SER A 24 0.21 1.97 -23.89
N LYS A 25 -0.84 2.78 -24.08
CA LYS A 25 -1.61 3.44 -23.02
C LYS A 25 -2.56 2.45 -22.36
N ILE A 26 -2.54 2.42 -21.03
CA ILE A 26 -3.37 1.58 -20.17
C ILE A 26 -4.79 2.15 -20.21
N GLU A 27 -5.74 1.38 -20.70
CA GLU A 27 -7.05 1.89 -21.06
C GLU A 27 -8.19 0.87 -20.80
N SER A 28 -8.27 0.29 -19.59
CA SER A 28 -9.57 -0.20 -19.10
C SER A 28 -9.70 -0.33 -17.55
N THR A 29 -10.80 0.24 -17.05
CA THR A 29 -11.74 -0.01 -15.94
C THR A 29 -11.42 -0.95 -14.75
N PRO A 30 -11.84 -0.59 -13.51
CA PRO A 30 -11.86 0.69 -12.81
C PRO A 30 -10.56 0.92 -12.05
N ASN A 31 -10.08 2.17 -12.10
CA ASN A 31 -9.14 2.68 -11.12
C ASN A 31 -9.90 2.96 -9.82
N SER A 32 -10.31 1.92 -9.09
CA SER A 32 -10.80 2.08 -7.72
C SER A 32 -9.63 2.58 -6.86
N ARG A 33 -9.55 3.90 -6.72
CA ARG A 33 -8.57 4.64 -5.92
C ARG A 33 -9.28 5.20 -4.70
N GLY A 34 -10.04 4.32 -4.05
CA GLY A 34 -10.77 4.75 -2.91
C GLY A 34 -9.77 5.11 -1.83
N ALA A 35 -9.79 6.41 -1.47
CA ALA A 35 -9.15 7.09 -0.36
C ALA A 35 -9.46 6.46 1.00
N ALA A 36 -8.49 5.90 1.71
CA ALA A 36 -8.54 5.81 3.17
C ALA A 36 -7.12 5.82 3.77
N VAL A 37 -6.83 6.89 4.51
CA VAL A 37 -5.60 7.21 5.27
C VAL A 37 -4.54 7.98 4.46
N VAL A 38 -4.71 9.30 4.33
CA VAL A 38 -3.69 10.33 4.06
C VAL A 38 -2.49 9.87 3.20
N SER A 39 -2.75 9.20 2.07
CA SER A 39 -1.95 9.18 0.83
C SER A 39 -2.49 8.21 -0.19
N GLU A 40 -3.51 8.68 -0.88
CA GLU A 40 -3.92 8.03 -2.11
C GLU A 40 -3.46 8.83 -3.30
N ASN A 41 -2.14 8.86 -3.44
CA ASN A 41 -1.53 9.21 -4.70
C ASN A 41 -1.36 7.92 -5.51
N ILE A 42 -2.47 7.55 -6.16
CA ILE A 42 -2.51 7.21 -7.59
C ILE A 42 -1.84 5.88 -7.95
N GLY A 43 -2.64 4.95 -8.51
CA GLY A 43 -2.13 3.80 -9.24
C GLY A 43 -0.96 4.21 -10.13
N LEU A 44 0.07 3.36 -10.22
CA LEU A 44 1.47 3.60 -10.63
C LEU A 44 1.74 4.36 -11.94
N VAL A 45 0.73 4.89 -12.61
CA VAL A 45 0.85 5.88 -13.68
C VAL A 45 1.42 7.19 -13.11
N GLY A 46 2.74 7.23 -12.91
CA GLY A 46 3.52 8.45 -12.70
C GLY A 46 4.14 8.65 -11.32
N VAL A 47 4.06 7.68 -10.40
CA VAL A 47 4.79 7.67 -9.12
C VAL A 47 5.99 6.74 -9.24
N ARG A 48 7.20 7.25 -8.99
CA ARG A 48 8.39 6.39 -8.99
C ARG A 48 8.37 5.54 -7.73
N VAL A 49 8.72 4.25 -7.79
CA VAL A 49 8.83 3.35 -6.62
C VAL A 49 9.66 3.94 -5.46
N LYS A 50 10.58 4.87 -5.73
CA LYS A 50 11.35 5.58 -4.69
C LYS A 50 10.51 6.54 -3.83
N GLU A 51 9.37 6.99 -4.33
CA GLU A 51 8.47 7.97 -3.69
C GLU A 51 7.51 7.32 -2.69
N ILE A 52 7.46 5.98 -2.61
CA ILE A 52 6.59 5.28 -1.65
C ILE A 52 7.22 5.08 -0.26
N ARG A 53 8.54 5.25 -0.14
CA ARG A 53 9.30 5.03 1.10
C ARG A 53 8.73 5.81 2.30
N PRO A 54 8.36 7.11 2.19
CA PRO A 54 7.84 7.86 3.33
C PRO A 54 6.54 7.28 3.91
N TRP A 55 5.70 6.65 3.08
CA TRP A 55 4.43 6.05 3.53
C TRP A 55 4.68 4.73 4.25
N ILE A 56 5.53 3.88 3.68
CA ILE A 56 5.97 2.66 4.35
C ILE A 56 6.60 3.00 5.70
N GLN A 57 7.41 4.06 5.75
CA GLN A 57 7.99 4.53 7.00
C GLN A 57 6.90 4.94 8.00
N ARG A 58 5.90 5.73 7.60
CA ARG A 58 4.77 6.10 8.46
C ARG A 58 4.00 4.88 8.97
N ASP A 59 3.72 3.90 8.11
CA ASP A 59 3.01 2.67 8.48
C ASP A 59 3.79 1.84 9.51
N ILE A 60 5.12 1.82 9.37
CA ILE A 60 6.03 1.19 10.34
C ILE A 60 6.09 1.96 11.66
N GLU A 61 6.12 3.30 11.62
CA GLU A 61 6.09 4.17 12.81
C GLU A 61 4.82 3.97 13.66
N GLN A 62 3.72 3.55 13.04
CA GLN A 62 2.44 3.25 13.69
C GLN A 62 2.29 1.79 14.15
N ALA A 63 3.33 0.97 14.01
CA ALA A 63 3.28 -0.45 14.37
C ALA A 63 2.88 -0.65 15.84
N LYS A 64 1.95 -1.57 16.07
CA LYS A 64 1.56 -1.99 17.43
C LYS A 64 2.59 -2.97 17.99
N GLN A 65 2.69 -3.06 19.31
CA GLN A 65 3.60 -3.99 19.97
C GLN A 65 2.84 -5.11 20.69
N CYS A 66 3.46 -6.29 20.76
CA CYS A 66 2.97 -7.41 21.55
C CYS A 66 4.13 -8.16 22.23
N LYS A 67 3.83 -8.97 23.24
CA LYS A 67 4.83 -9.85 23.87
C LYS A 67 5.20 -10.99 22.93
N ALA A 68 6.47 -11.40 22.94
CA ALA A 68 6.92 -12.55 22.14
C ALA A 68 6.12 -13.82 22.44
N ASP A 69 5.84 -14.12 23.72
CA ASP A 69 5.01 -15.26 24.10
C ASP A 69 3.59 -15.17 23.55
N ALA A 70 2.98 -13.98 23.49
CA ALA A 70 1.65 -13.81 22.89
C ALA A 70 1.70 -14.08 21.38
N MET A 71 2.73 -13.61 20.68
CA MET A 71 2.95 -13.92 19.26
C MET A 71 3.15 -15.42 19.03
N LEU A 72 3.97 -16.08 19.84
CA LEU A 72 4.18 -17.54 19.75
C LEU A 72 2.88 -18.31 20.01
N GLN A 73 2.09 -17.89 21.00
CA GLN A 73 0.78 -18.49 21.28
C GLN A 73 -0.16 -18.38 20.07
N ALA A 74 -0.25 -17.21 19.44
CA ALA A 74 -1.07 -17.01 18.26
C ALA A 74 -0.62 -17.85 17.06
N LEU A 75 0.70 -17.94 16.83
CA LEU A 75 1.26 -18.77 15.75
C LEU A 75 1.07 -20.28 16.03
N LEU A 76 1.26 -20.73 17.26
CA LEU A 76 0.99 -22.12 17.65
C LEU A 76 -0.48 -22.49 17.51
N GLN A 77 -1.39 -21.59 17.91
CA GLN A 77 -2.82 -21.80 17.74
C GLN A 77 -3.19 -22.00 16.27
N ARG A 78 -2.56 -21.24 15.37
CA ARG A 78 -2.73 -21.39 13.93
C ARG A 78 -2.16 -22.72 13.41
N ALA A 79 -0.99 -23.13 13.89
CA ALA A 79 -0.38 -24.41 13.53
C ALA A 79 -1.09 -25.65 14.12
N SER A 80 -2.04 -25.48 15.06
CA SER A 80 -2.74 -26.57 15.73
C SER A 80 -3.82 -27.23 14.85
N CYS A 81 -4.06 -28.53 15.05
CA CYS A 81 -5.21 -29.26 14.51
C CYS A 81 -6.32 -29.51 15.55
N ALA A 82 -6.11 -29.11 16.81
CA ALA A 82 -7.03 -29.29 17.93
C ALA A 82 -7.18 -27.95 18.69
N PRO A 83 -8.00 -27.01 18.18
CA PRO A 83 -8.04 -25.63 18.67
C PRO A 83 -8.50 -25.51 20.13
N GLU A 84 -9.10 -26.55 20.70
CA GLU A 84 -9.50 -26.66 22.11
C GLU A 84 -8.35 -26.60 23.13
N THR A 85 -7.10 -26.88 22.75
CA THR A 85 -5.97 -26.70 23.69
C THR A 85 -5.70 -25.22 23.92
N LYS A 86 -6.16 -24.69 25.06
CA LYS A 86 -6.07 -23.27 25.36
C LYS A 86 -4.63 -22.82 25.61
N GLN A 87 -4.31 -21.63 25.11
CA GLN A 87 -3.10 -20.91 25.51
C GLN A 87 -3.23 -20.44 26.97
N PRO A 88 -2.13 -20.41 27.76
CA PRO A 88 -0.73 -20.60 27.37
C PRO A 88 -0.20 -22.05 27.49
N GLU A 89 -1.07 -23.05 27.75
CA GLU A 89 -0.64 -24.43 28.01
C GLU A 89 0.09 -25.05 26.81
N LEU A 90 -0.41 -24.81 25.60
CA LEU A 90 0.19 -25.31 24.36
C LEU A 90 1.63 -24.79 24.17
N LEU A 91 1.86 -23.49 24.42
CA LEU A 91 3.21 -22.91 24.40
C LEU A 91 4.14 -23.63 25.38
N GLN A 92 3.67 -23.90 26.61
CA GLN A 92 4.50 -24.59 27.62
C GLN A 92 4.83 -26.03 27.23
N LYS A 93 3.88 -26.76 26.62
CA LYS A 93 4.13 -28.10 26.06
C LYS A 93 5.20 -28.04 24.97
N CYS A 94 5.08 -27.11 24.02
CA CYS A 94 6.05 -26.92 22.94
C CYS A 94 7.44 -26.54 23.47
N LEU A 95 7.52 -25.61 24.43
CA LEU A 95 8.80 -25.19 25.04
C LEU A 95 9.53 -26.37 25.70
N LYS A 96 8.81 -27.25 26.39
CA LYS A 96 9.40 -28.48 26.96
C LYS A 96 9.83 -29.46 25.88
N ALA A 97 9.01 -29.64 24.84
CA ALA A 97 9.26 -30.61 23.77
C ALA A 97 10.49 -30.27 22.91
N VAL A 98 10.85 -28.99 22.77
CA VAL A 98 12.04 -28.58 21.99
C VAL A 98 13.35 -28.63 22.78
N LEU A 99 13.33 -28.83 24.11
CA LEU A 99 14.55 -28.87 24.93
C LEU A 99 15.57 -29.93 24.48
N PRO A 100 15.18 -31.17 24.12
CA PRO A 100 16.14 -32.16 23.61
C PRO A 100 16.85 -31.68 22.35
N VAL A 101 16.18 -30.93 21.46
CA VAL A 101 16.81 -30.31 20.28
C VAL A 101 17.78 -29.21 20.71
N CYS A 102 17.37 -28.33 21.62
CA CYS A 102 18.22 -27.25 22.13
C CYS A 102 19.52 -27.76 22.78
N ASN A 103 19.44 -28.92 23.44
CA ASN A 103 20.54 -29.54 24.18
C ASN A 103 21.32 -30.59 23.37
N GLY A 104 21.13 -30.67 22.05
CA GLY A 104 21.93 -31.53 21.17
C GLY A 104 21.62 -33.02 21.26
N GLN A 105 20.45 -33.41 21.75
CA GLN A 105 20.08 -34.80 22.06
C GLN A 105 19.27 -35.49 20.95
N VAL A 106 18.90 -34.78 19.89
CA VAL A 106 18.07 -35.26 18.79
C VAL A 106 18.88 -35.41 17.50
N SER A 107 18.52 -36.39 16.67
CA SER A 107 19.05 -36.52 15.31
C SER A 107 17.93 -36.88 14.34
N ALA A 108 17.97 -36.30 13.13
CA ALA A 108 17.00 -36.55 12.05
C ALA A 108 17.76 -36.72 10.74
N GLY A 109 17.55 -37.82 10.02
CA GLY A 109 18.17 -38.03 8.71
C GLY A 109 19.72 -37.97 8.67
N GLY A 110 20.41 -38.21 9.79
CA GLY A 110 21.88 -38.06 9.89
C GLY A 110 22.37 -36.63 10.17
N ILE A 111 21.44 -35.71 10.45
CA ILE A 111 21.68 -34.36 10.97
C ILE A 111 21.53 -34.43 12.49
N TYR A 112 22.51 -33.91 13.24
CA TYR A 112 22.53 -33.92 14.70
C TYR A 112 22.29 -32.52 15.23
N SER A 113 21.39 -32.39 16.20
CA SER A 113 21.06 -31.12 16.86
C SER A 113 22.25 -30.48 17.59
N SER A 114 23.29 -31.25 17.94
CA SER A 114 24.56 -30.71 18.46
C SER A 114 25.28 -29.78 17.49
N GLY A 115 24.97 -29.86 16.19
CA GLY A 115 25.44 -28.91 15.19
C GLY A 115 24.91 -27.48 15.41
N ILE A 116 23.75 -27.31 16.05
CA ILE A 116 23.19 -26.00 16.39
C ILE A 116 24.15 -25.24 17.32
N GLU A 117 24.64 -25.88 18.38
CA GLU A 117 25.60 -25.27 19.30
C GLU A 117 26.88 -24.84 18.58
N THR A 118 27.38 -25.67 17.66
CA THR A 118 28.58 -25.37 16.86
C THR A 118 28.35 -24.15 15.96
N ALA A 119 27.21 -24.09 15.27
CA ALA A 119 26.82 -22.97 14.43
C ALA A 119 26.65 -21.68 15.24
N LEU A 120 25.99 -21.72 16.40
CA LEU A 120 25.84 -20.56 17.28
C LEU A 120 27.18 -20.08 17.87
N LYS A 121 28.11 -20.99 18.19
CA LYS A 121 29.49 -20.63 18.59
C LYS A 121 30.26 -19.93 17.47
N ASN A 122 29.97 -20.24 16.21
CA ASN A 122 30.52 -19.52 15.07
C ASN A 122 29.82 -18.16 14.88
N TYR A 123 28.50 -18.09 15.08
CA TYR A 123 27.70 -16.87 14.97
C TYR A 123 28.16 -15.74 15.91
N VAL A 124 28.50 -16.08 17.16
CA VAL A 124 28.88 -15.07 18.18
C VAL A 124 30.29 -14.49 17.99
N ARG A 125 31.10 -15.01 17.05
CA ARG A 125 32.46 -14.51 16.81
C ARG A 125 32.47 -13.08 16.25
N PRO A 126 33.53 -12.29 16.45
CA PRO A 126 33.68 -10.99 15.78
C PRO A 126 33.68 -11.11 14.26
N GLY A 127 33.21 -10.08 13.55
CA GLY A 127 33.10 -10.09 12.09
C GLY A 127 32.09 -9.08 11.53
N ALA A 128 32.03 -9.01 10.20
CA ALA A 128 31.08 -8.17 9.46
C ALA A 128 29.71 -8.86 9.32
N GLU A 129 28.63 -8.09 9.14
CA GLU A 129 27.23 -8.56 9.08
C GLU A 129 27.02 -9.83 8.24
N ASN A 130 27.56 -9.84 7.00
CA ASN A 130 27.44 -10.96 6.08
C ASN A 130 28.15 -12.27 6.53
N SER A 131 29.10 -12.19 7.45
CA SER A 131 29.80 -13.38 7.96
C SER A 131 28.94 -14.23 8.91
N PHE A 132 27.78 -13.71 9.33
CA PHE A 132 26.87 -14.38 10.27
C PHE A 132 25.68 -15.06 9.60
N TYR A 133 25.43 -14.76 8.32
CA TYR A 133 24.33 -15.37 7.57
C TYR A 133 24.52 -16.90 7.53
N GLY A 134 25.72 -17.36 7.17
CA GLY A 134 26.05 -18.78 7.11
C GLY A 134 25.78 -19.53 8.41
N PRO A 135 26.40 -19.14 9.55
CA PRO A 135 26.14 -19.76 10.84
C PRO A 135 24.66 -19.72 11.28
N PHE A 136 23.93 -18.63 11.01
CA PHE A 136 22.50 -18.56 11.32
C PHE A 136 21.67 -19.51 10.46
N ILE A 137 21.93 -19.55 9.15
CA ILE A 137 21.27 -20.45 8.19
C ILE A 137 21.53 -21.90 8.59
N GLU A 138 22.78 -22.25 8.90
CA GLU A 138 23.16 -23.58 9.34
C GLU A 138 22.41 -23.99 10.61
N ALA A 139 22.41 -23.14 11.65
CA ALA A 139 21.67 -23.39 12.88
C ALA A 139 20.16 -23.58 12.63
N THR A 140 19.56 -22.71 11.81
CA THR A 140 18.13 -22.72 11.48
C THR A 140 17.74 -23.97 10.69
N ASN A 141 18.52 -24.36 9.69
CA ASN A 141 18.21 -25.53 8.87
C ASN A 141 18.45 -26.85 9.64
N ILE A 142 19.48 -26.92 10.50
CA ILE A 142 19.63 -28.05 11.43
C ILE A 142 18.44 -28.14 12.38
N ALA A 143 17.97 -26.99 12.91
CA ALA A 143 16.80 -26.94 13.77
C ALA A 143 15.54 -27.44 13.04
N LEU A 144 15.25 -26.94 11.83
CA LEU A 144 14.11 -27.39 11.02
C LEU A 144 14.13 -28.90 10.79
N ALA A 145 15.30 -29.48 10.45
CA ALA A 145 15.44 -30.93 10.29
C ALA A 145 15.12 -31.71 11.58
N CYS A 146 15.63 -31.25 12.74
CA CYS A 146 15.40 -31.93 14.01
C CYS A 146 13.98 -31.72 14.55
N LEU A 147 13.33 -30.59 14.27
CA LEU A 147 11.96 -30.28 14.69
C LEU A 147 10.91 -31.09 13.94
N GLU A 148 11.25 -31.67 12.79
CA GLU A 148 10.40 -32.58 12.02
C GLU A 148 9.99 -33.81 12.86
N GLU A 149 10.89 -34.30 13.72
CA GLU A 149 10.68 -35.48 14.58
C GLU A 149 9.90 -35.17 15.86
N ILE A 150 9.72 -33.89 16.21
CA ILE A 150 9.09 -33.47 17.45
C ILE A 150 7.56 -33.49 17.31
N LYS A 151 6.92 -34.32 18.15
CA LYS A 151 5.47 -34.46 18.24
C LYS A 151 4.96 -33.87 19.54
N VAL A 152 3.95 -33.02 19.44
CA VAL A 152 3.24 -32.42 20.57
C VAL A 152 1.75 -32.63 20.33
N ASP A 153 1.04 -33.12 21.33
CA ASP A 153 -0.40 -33.36 21.24
C ASP A 153 -1.13 -32.07 20.86
N GLY A 154 -2.00 -32.16 19.85
CA GLY A 154 -2.76 -31.03 19.30
C GLY A 154 -2.04 -30.21 18.23
N MET A 155 -0.77 -30.50 17.92
CA MET A 155 -0.04 -29.85 16.82
C MET A 155 -0.13 -30.66 15.53
N ARG A 156 -0.23 -29.98 14.39
CA ARG A 156 -0.14 -30.63 13.07
C ARG A 156 1.23 -31.28 12.87
N ALA A 157 1.24 -32.30 12.02
CA ALA A 157 2.49 -32.83 11.46
C ALA A 157 3.13 -31.80 10.52
N PRO A 158 4.45 -31.88 10.26
CA PRO A 158 5.11 -31.09 9.21
C PRO A 158 4.40 -31.26 7.86
N VAL A 159 4.28 -30.18 7.09
CA VAL A 159 3.55 -30.15 5.81
C VAL A 159 4.53 -30.36 4.65
N PRO A 160 4.55 -31.53 3.97
CA PRO A 160 5.55 -31.81 2.93
C PRO A 160 5.53 -30.82 1.76
N ALA A 161 4.33 -30.32 1.40
CA ALA A 161 4.16 -29.36 0.31
C ALA A 161 4.84 -28.00 0.57
N VAL A 162 5.15 -27.70 1.84
CA VAL A 162 5.77 -26.46 2.32
C VAL A 162 7.04 -26.79 3.11
N ASP A 163 7.72 -27.93 2.86
CA ASP A 163 9.00 -28.26 3.54
C ASP A 163 9.93 -27.04 3.45
N MET A 164 10.31 -26.46 4.58
CA MET A 164 10.86 -25.11 4.62
C MET A 164 12.38 -25.12 4.63
N ILE A 165 12.98 -24.14 3.98
CA ILE A 165 14.42 -23.90 4.07
C ILE A 165 14.72 -22.42 4.29
N CYS A 166 15.70 -22.12 5.13
CA CYS A 166 16.33 -20.81 5.22
C CYS A 166 17.48 -20.76 4.22
N GLN A 167 17.50 -19.76 3.34
CA GLN A 167 18.51 -19.60 2.31
C GLN A 167 19.09 -18.18 2.31
N GLN A 168 20.39 -18.05 2.07
CA GLN A 168 20.99 -16.75 1.80
C GLN A 168 20.44 -16.18 0.49
N ASN A 169 20.06 -14.90 0.51
CA ASN A 169 19.56 -14.19 -0.67
C ASN A 169 20.18 -12.80 -0.79
N ASP A 170 21.50 -12.72 -0.70
CA ASP A 170 22.26 -11.49 -0.92
C ASP A 170 22.34 -11.09 -2.42
N MET A 171 21.22 -11.21 -3.14
CA MET A 171 21.06 -10.98 -4.58
C MET A 171 19.80 -10.17 -4.89
N PRO A 172 19.81 -9.30 -5.93
CA PRO A 172 18.64 -8.54 -6.32
C PRO A 172 17.45 -9.43 -6.71
N MET A 173 16.30 -9.16 -6.09
CA MET A 173 14.99 -9.66 -6.48
C MET A 173 14.18 -8.56 -7.14
N TYR A 174 13.31 -8.94 -8.08
CA TYR A 174 12.58 -8.00 -8.92
C TYR A 174 11.07 -8.21 -8.85
N GLN A 175 10.33 -7.10 -8.87
CA GLN A 175 8.88 -7.13 -8.99
C GLN A 175 8.41 -6.09 -10.01
N ASN A 176 7.39 -6.44 -10.79
CA ASN A 176 6.77 -5.54 -11.75
C ASN A 176 5.49 -4.95 -11.16
N HIS A 177 5.41 -3.63 -11.22
CA HIS A 177 4.32 -2.81 -10.71
C HIS A 177 3.81 -1.96 -11.85
N GLN A 178 2.90 -2.51 -12.67
CA GLN A 178 2.28 -1.82 -13.81
C GLN A 178 3.28 -0.89 -14.51
N PHE A 179 4.23 -1.49 -15.25
CA PHE A 179 5.27 -0.79 -16.03
C PHE A 179 6.48 -0.28 -15.23
N VAL A 180 6.47 -0.30 -13.89
CA VAL A 180 7.66 0.03 -13.08
C VAL A 180 8.25 -1.24 -12.45
N LYS A 181 9.53 -1.48 -12.69
CA LYS A 181 10.27 -2.58 -12.06
C LYS A 181 10.92 -2.08 -10.76
N SER A 182 10.60 -2.72 -9.64
CA SER A 182 11.30 -2.51 -8.37
C SER A 182 12.38 -3.57 -8.18
N THR A 183 13.40 -3.20 -7.38
CA THR A 183 14.50 -4.10 -7.01
C THR A 183 14.71 -4.01 -5.51
N ARG A 184 14.83 -5.16 -4.84
CA ARG A 184 15.11 -5.29 -3.40
C ARG A 184 16.06 -6.46 -3.15
N LYS A 185 16.69 -6.51 -1.99
CA LYS A 185 17.75 -7.48 -1.68
C LYS A 185 17.71 -7.92 -0.22
N PRO A 186 16.74 -8.78 0.18
CA PRO A 186 16.67 -9.34 1.54
C PRO A 186 17.88 -10.22 1.84
N ASP A 187 18.57 -10.04 2.97
CA ASP A 187 19.77 -10.81 3.30
C ASP A 187 19.57 -12.34 3.23
N CYS A 188 18.49 -12.82 3.84
CA CYS A 188 18.06 -14.21 3.81
C CYS A 188 16.55 -14.31 3.61
N VAL A 189 16.10 -15.47 3.17
CA VAL A 189 14.68 -15.76 2.93
C VAL A 189 14.33 -17.15 3.44
N ILE A 190 13.08 -17.31 3.83
CA ILE A 190 12.44 -18.60 4.09
C ILE A 190 11.48 -18.87 2.94
N LEU A 191 11.58 -20.06 2.35
CA LEU A 191 10.77 -20.49 1.21
C LEU A 191 10.61 -22.02 1.22
N PRO A 192 9.66 -22.56 0.43
CA PRO A 192 9.58 -24.01 0.24
C PRO A 192 10.86 -24.55 -0.39
N LEU A 193 11.31 -25.73 0.06
CA LEU A 193 12.54 -26.41 -0.37
C LEU A 193 12.58 -26.63 -1.88
N LYS A 194 11.42 -26.94 -2.48
CA LYS A 194 11.25 -27.08 -3.93
C LYS A 194 11.49 -25.79 -4.72
N SER A 195 11.42 -24.63 -4.07
CA SER A 195 11.59 -23.30 -4.65
C SER A 195 12.99 -22.72 -4.40
N ALA A 196 13.87 -23.45 -3.70
CA ALA A 196 15.26 -23.03 -3.46
C ALA A 196 16.05 -22.89 -4.77
N CYS A 197 17.11 -22.06 -4.78
CA CYS A 197 17.93 -21.79 -5.98
C CYS A 197 18.71 -23.00 -6.51
N ALA A 198 18.68 -24.14 -5.81
CA ALA A 198 19.17 -25.41 -6.29
C ALA A 198 18.10 -26.45 -5.96
N PRO A 199 16.96 -26.48 -6.69
CA PRO A 199 15.79 -27.24 -6.30
C PRO A 199 16.18 -28.67 -5.94
N PHE A 200 15.81 -29.09 -4.73
CA PHE A 200 16.17 -30.41 -4.23
C PHE A 200 15.33 -31.47 -4.95
N GLU A 201 15.93 -32.18 -5.91
CA GLU A 201 15.31 -33.35 -6.52
C GLU A 201 15.40 -34.53 -5.55
N ASP A 202 14.25 -34.95 -5.02
CA ASP A 202 14.16 -36.11 -4.14
C ASP A 202 14.32 -37.41 -4.95
N GLU A 203 15.51 -38.01 -4.91
CA GLU A 203 15.70 -39.39 -5.39
C GLU A 203 15.19 -40.37 -4.34
N LYS A 204 14.37 -41.34 -4.78
CA LYS A 204 13.73 -42.40 -3.99
C LYS A 204 14.53 -42.77 -2.73
N GLY A 205 13.90 -42.54 -1.57
CA GLY A 205 14.47 -42.60 -0.23
C GLY A 205 15.56 -43.68 -0.01
N GLY A 206 16.72 -43.23 0.47
CA GLY A 206 17.88 -44.06 0.79
C GLY A 206 18.99 -43.27 1.49
N LYS A 207 20.12 -43.92 1.81
CA LYS A 207 21.27 -43.25 2.48
C LYS A 207 21.84 -42.08 1.65
N GLN A 208 21.85 -42.20 0.32
CA GLN A 208 22.28 -41.13 -0.59
C GLN A 208 21.32 -39.93 -0.57
N GLY A 209 20.00 -40.14 -0.58
CA GLY A 209 19.01 -39.07 -0.46
C GLY A 209 19.14 -38.30 0.86
N LYS A 210 19.37 -39.00 1.99
CA LYS A 210 19.63 -38.37 3.30
C LYS A 210 20.91 -37.51 3.30
N GLN A 211 21.99 -38.00 2.69
CA GLN A 211 23.25 -37.26 2.60
C GLN A 211 23.15 -36.04 1.66
N LYS A 212 22.38 -36.17 0.56
CA LYS A 212 22.07 -35.05 -0.36
C LYS A 212 21.21 -33.98 0.33
N ARG A 213 20.14 -34.35 1.05
CA ARG A 213 19.29 -33.40 1.82
C ARG A 213 20.13 -32.65 2.85
N LYS A 214 20.98 -33.35 3.60
CA LYS A 214 21.93 -32.74 4.55
C LYS A 214 22.91 -31.77 3.87
N ALA A 215 23.52 -32.15 2.76
CA ALA A 215 24.43 -31.27 2.02
C ALA A 215 23.70 -30.04 1.48
N HIS A 216 22.46 -30.21 1.03
CA HIS A 216 21.63 -29.13 0.51
C HIS A 216 21.25 -28.12 1.61
N MET A 217 20.76 -28.59 2.75
CA MET A 217 20.35 -27.77 3.90
C MET A 217 21.49 -26.96 4.54
N VAL A 218 22.75 -27.36 4.32
CA VAL A 218 23.91 -26.68 4.90
C VAL A 218 24.68 -25.93 3.80
N LYS A 219 25.35 -26.67 2.91
CA LYS A 219 26.30 -26.07 1.95
C LYS A 219 25.60 -25.30 0.83
N ASN A 220 24.55 -25.86 0.24
CA ASN A 220 23.88 -25.23 -0.90
C ASN A 220 23.01 -24.06 -0.45
N ALA A 221 22.36 -24.15 0.70
CA ALA A 221 21.58 -23.07 1.30
C ALA A 221 22.41 -21.80 1.61
N MET A 222 23.70 -21.97 1.87
CA MET A 222 24.66 -20.87 2.07
C MET A 222 25.28 -20.34 0.76
N SER A 223 25.01 -21.00 -0.38
CA SER A 223 25.52 -20.54 -1.67
C SER A 223 24.64 -19.42 -2.19
N LYS A 224 25.25 -18.36 -2.72
CA LYS A 224 24.48 -17.28 -3.35
C LYS A 224 23.78 -17.83 -4.60
N PRO A 225 22.52 -17.42 -4.86
CA PRO A 225 21.87 -17.70 -6.13
C PRO A 225 22.75 -17.27 -7.30
N PRO A 226 22.84 -18.05 -8.40
CA PRO A 226 23.49 -17.57 -9.60
C PRO A 226 22.76 -16.32 -10.13
N ALA A 227 23.49 -15.36 -10.70
CA ALA A 227 22.92 -14.08 -11.14
C ALA A 227 21.81 -14.22 -12.21
N SER A 228 21.73 -15.38 -12.89
CA SER A 228 20.71 -15.74 -13.85
C SER A 228 19.38 -16.23 -13.25
N GLU A 229 19.33 -16.55 -11.95
CA GLU A 229 18.19 -17.19 -11.28
C GLU A 229 17.77 -16.39 -10.03
N SER A 230 17.15 -15.24 -10.25
CA SER A 230 16.56 -14.43 -9.17
C SER A 230 15.31 -15.14 -8.61
N LEU A 231 15.23 -15.25 -7.27
CA LEU A 231 14.06 -15.84 -6.61
C LEU A 231 12.80 -14.98 -6.85
N PRO A 232 11.65 -15.59 -7.18
CA PRO A 232 10.42 -14.86 -7.39
C PRO A 232 9.73 -14.54 -6.04
N TRP A 233 9.26 -13.30 -5.88
CA TRP A 233 8.54 -12.88 -4.66
C TRP A 233 7.33 -13.73 -4.29
N LYS A 234 6.67 -14.34 -5.30
CA LYS A 234 5.51 -15.21 -5.10
C LYS A 234 5.83 -16.48 -4.30
N ASP A 235 7.09 -16.92 -4.26
CA ASP A 235 7.51 -18.15 -3.58
C ASP A 235 8.09 -17.91 -2.18
N ILE A 236 8.34 -16.64 -1.80
CA ILE A 236 8.88 -16.29 -0.48
C ILE A 236 7.79 -16.39 0.59
N LEU A 237 8.11 -17.08 1.69
CA LEU A 237 7.26 -17.21 2.88
C LEU A 237 7.57 -16.12 3.92
N ALA A 238 8.87 -15.85 4.13
CA ALA A 238 9.34 -14.78 5.01
C ALA A 238 10.69 -14.23 4.54
N CYS A 239 10.93 -12.95 4.73
CA CYS A 239 12.26 -12.34 4.63
C CYS A 239 12.92 -12.24 6.00
N ILE A 240 14.25 -12.36 6.03
CA ILE A 240 15.08 -12.13 7.22
C ILE A 240 16.10 -11.05 6.88
N GLU A 241 16.06 -9.93 7.60
CA GLU A 241 17.04 -8.84 7.46
C GLU A 241 17.91 -8.77 8.72
N PHE A 242 19.23 -8.68 8.53
CA PHE A 242 20.21 -8.69 9.61
C PHE A 242 20.74 -7.29 9.88
N LYS A 243 21.00 -7.00 11.15
CA LYS A 243 21.82 -5.87 11.56
C LYS A 243 22.82 -6.27 12.64
N ARG A 244 24.04 -5.74 12.52
CA ARG A 244 25.08 -5.96 13.54
C ARG A 244 25.60 -4.67 14.13
N LYS A 245 25.51 -4.53 15.46
CA LYS A 245 26.01 -3.36 16.20
C LYS A 245 27.54 -3.33 16.17
N THR A 246 28.12 -2.13 16.22
CA THR A 246 29.58 -1.91 16.14
C THR A 246 30.35 -2.68 17.22
N ALA A 247 29.81 -2.77 18.44
CA ALA A 247 30.41 -3.54 19.53
C ALA A 247 30.51 -5.03 19.16
N GLY A 248 29.42 -5.61 18.65
CA GLY A 248 29.38 -7.00 18.17
C GLY A 248 30.36 -7.26 17.03
N ARG A 249 30.59 -6.29 16.13
CA ARG A 249 31.58 -6.41 15.04
C ARG A 249 33.00 -6.57 15.57
N LYS A 250 33.38 -5.82 16.61
CA LYS A 250 34.74 -5.79 17.16
C LYS A 250 35.00 -6.89 18.19
N GLN A 251 34.03 -7.16 19.06
CA GLN A 251 34.22 -7.97 20.26
C GLN A 251 33.47 -9.31 20.22
N GLY A 252 32.64 -9.54 19.20
CA GLY A 252 31.71 -10.65 19.19
C GLY A 252 30.49 -10.38 20.09
N ILE A 253 29.58 -11.34 20.12
CA ILE A 253 28.33 -11.25 20.89
C ILE A 253 28.54 -11.94 22.24
N LYS A 254 28.07 -11.29 23.31
CA LYS A 254 28.05 -11.83 24.67
C LYS A 254 26.67 -11.62 25.28
N PRO A 255 26.15 -12.59 26.07
CA PRO A 255 26.82 -13.81 26.51
C PRO A 255 26.91 -14.90 25.42
N LEU A 256 27.85 -15.84 25.59
CA LEU A 256 28.00 -17.00 24.71
C LEU A 256 26.83 -17.98 24.89
N PRO A 257 26.56 -18.88 23.91
CA PRO A 257 25.54 -19.91 24.06
C PRO A 257 25.71 -20.71 25.37
N PRO A 258 24.66 -20.89 26.19
CA PRO A 258 24.72 -21.72 27.39
C PRO A 258 25.13 -23.16 27.09
N SER A 259 25.73 -23.83 28.07
CA SER A 259 26.04 -25.27 27.99
C SER A 259 24.79 -26.16 28.05
N SER A 260 23.69 -25.62 28.59
CA SER A 260 22.38 -26.29 28.62
C SER A 260 21.26 -25.25 28.68
N TYR A 261 20.13 -25.58 28.06
CA TYR A 261 18.93 -24.77 28.00
C TYR A 261 17.83 -25.36 28.89
N HIS A 262 17.12 -24.45 29.56
CA HIS A 262 15.93 -24.74 30.36
C HIS A 262 14.84 -23.72 30.02
N VAL A 263 13.57 -24.09 30.21
CA VAL A 263 12.46 -23.14 30.07
C VAL A 263 12.53 -22.15 31.22
N LYS A 264 12.56 -20.85 30.88
CA LYS A 264 12.56 -19.73 31.81
C LYS A 264 11.47 -18.75 31.42
N ASP A 265 11.08 -17.88 32.37
CA ASP A 265 10.20 -16.76 32.07
C ASP A 265 10.78 -15.90 30.95
N HIS A 266 9.91 -15.43 30.05
CA HIS A 266 10.35 -14.58 28.94
C HIS A 266 10.87 -13.29 29.52
N VAL A 267 12.09 -12.92 29.14
CA VAL A 267 12.66 -11.60 29.44
C VAL A 267 12.47 -10.76 28.19
N PRO A 268 11.51 -9.82 28.17
CA PRO A 268 11.34 -8.95 27.03
C PRO A 268 12.63 -8.19 26.78
N THR A 269 13.11 -8.24 25.55
CA THR A 269 14.18 -7.32 25.14
C THR A 269 13.55 -5.93 25.00
N LYS A 270 14.24 -4.88 25.45
CA LYS A 270 13.80 -3.51 25.12
C LYS A 270 13.87 -3.38 23.59
N PRO A 271 12.76 -3.13 22.88
CA PRO A 271 12.85 -2.88 21.45
C PRO A 271 13.48 -1.51 21.23
N GLU A 272 14.61 -1.46 20.53
CA GLU A 272 15.29 -0.22 20.11
C GLU A 272 14.95 0.15 18.66
N TYR A 273 13.78 -0.26 18.15
CA TYR A 273 13.39 0.00 16.76
C TYR A 273 11.89 0.30 16.65
N LEU A 274 11.47 1.35 17.35
CA LEU A 274 10.51 2.32 16.82
C LEU A 274 11.34 3.51 16.29
N PRO A 275 10.98 4.16 15.18
CA PRO A 275 11.72 5.34 14.72
C PRO A 275 11.56 6.51 15.70
N VAL A 276 12.54 7.41 15.66
CA VAL A 276 12.65 8.70 16.37
C VAL A 276 13.37 8.66 17.73
N ASP A 277 14.70 8.64 17.68
CA ASP A 277 15.45 9.75 18.29
C ASP A 277 16.43 10.25 17.21
N HIS A 278 16.03 11.26 16.46
CA HIS A 278 17.02 12.12 15.80
C HIS A 278 17.84 12.76 16.92
N LEU A 279 19.07 12.28 17.12
CA LEU A 279 20.14 12.99 17.82
C LEU A 279 19.67 13.68 19.11
N LYS A 280 19.56 12.92 20.22
CA LYS A 280 19.93 13.53 21.50
C LYS A 280 21.40 13.87 21.39
N ALA A 281 21.68 15.14 21.09
CA ALA A 281 22.94 15.74 21.45
C ALA A 281 23.16 15.42 22.92
N GLU A 282 24.33 14.89 23.24
CA GLU A 282 24.75 14.68 24.62
C GLU A 282 24.55 15.98 25.39
N ASP A 283 23.64 15.99 26.36
CA ASP A 283 23.60 17.05 27.36
C ASP A 283 24.98 17.06 28.04
N PRO A 284 25.71 18.19 28.05
CA PRO A 284 26.92 18.28 28.84
C PRO A 284 26.53 18.15 30.33
N ALA A 285 27.36 17.40 31.05
CA ALA A 285 27.19 17.06 32.46
C ALA A 285 26.74 18.25 33.35
N PRO A 286 25.94 17.99 34.41
CA PRO A 286 25.43 19.05 35.27
C PRO A 286 26.57 19.70 36.08
N GLY A 287 26.80 21.00 35.84
CA GLY A 287 27.52 21.88 36.76
C GLY A 287 26.64 22.28 37.96
N PRO A 288 27.24 22.72 39.08
CA PRO A 288 26.58 22.68 40.38
C PRO A 288 25.50 23.75 40.58
N THR A 289 24.38 23.26 41.11
CA THR A 289 23.34 23.80 42.00
C THR A 289 23.21 25.30 42.28
N GLN A 290 22.01 25.81 41.96
CA GLN A 290 21.14 26.81 42.64
C GLN A 290 21.70 28.15 43.14
N THR A 291 21.05 29.25 42.73
CA THR A 291 20.23 30.10 43.64
C THR A 291 19.33 31.10 42.88
N SER A 292 18.04 31.04 43.19
CA SER A 292 17.13 32.15 43.58
C SER A 292 16.85 33.37 42.68
N ALA A 293 15.59 33.43 42.22
CA ALA A 293 14.61 34.50 42.45
C ALA A 293 14.54 35.79 41.56
N THR A 294 13.27 36.08 41.21
CA THR A 294 12.56 37.39 41.16
C THR A 294 12.18 37.99 39.79
N GLN A 295 11.05 38.72 39.84
CA GLN A 295 10.05 39.12 38.85
C GLN A 295 10.45 40.18 37.79
N ALA A 296 9.74 40.12 36.64
CA ALA A 296 9.20 41.11 35.65
C ALA A 296 9.55 42.63 35.73
N PRO A 297 9.16 43.53 34.76
CA PRO A 297 8.45 43.36 33.47
C PRO A 297 9.02 44.19 32.26
N ASP A 298 8.38 43.99 31.08
CA ASP A 298 8.10 44.87 29.93
C ASP A 298 9.03 46.02 29.49
N THR A 299 9.34 46.06 28.18
CA THR A 299 9.00 47.19 27.24
C THR A 299 9.56 46.97 25.83
N ALA A 300 8.74 47.21 24.79
CA ALA A 300 9.16 47.56 23.42
C ALA A 300 9.45 49.09 23.34
N PRO A 301 10.19 49.67 22.36
CA PRO A 301 9.83 49.79 20.91
C PRO A 301 11.05 49.64 19.93
N VAL A 302 10.93 49.20 18.66
CA VAL A 302 10.56 49.88 17.37
C VAL A 302 11.62 50.86 16.76
N LEU A 303 11.92 50.65 15.44
CA LEU A 303 12.59 51.51 14.40
C LEU A 303 14.14 51.63 14.46
N SER A 304 14.95 51.74 13.38
CA SER A 304 14.79 51.85 11.92
C SER A 304 16.17 51.92 11.21
N SER A 305 16.24 51.41 9.97
CA SER A 305 16.90 51.95 8.75
C SER A 305 18.38 52.43 8.67
N GLY A 306 19.04 52.01 7.57
CA GLY A 306 19.97 52.85 6.76
C GLY A 306 21.43 52.39 6.76
N LEU A 307 21.97 51.71 5.74
CA LEU A 307 22.42 52.11 4.39
C LEU A 307 23.81 52.78 4.30
N ASN A 308 24.60 52.26 3.33
CA ASN A 308 25.71 52.84 2.56
C ASN A 308 27.11 52.91 3.20
N ALA A 309 28.24 52.89 2.47
CA ALA A 309 28.67 52.43 1.14
C ALA A 309 30.17 52.82 1.00
N ALA A 310 30.96 52.06 0.22
CA ALA A 310 32.15 52.50 -0.56
C ALA A 310 33.39 53.08 0.21
N GLN A 311 34.65 53.05 -0.22
CA GLN A 311 35.41 52.61 -1.41
C GLN A 311 36.93 52.82 -1.10
N SER A 312 37.81 52.01 -1.72
CA SER A 312 39.18 52.33 -2.24
C SER A 312 40.28 52.90 -1.32
N SER A 313 41.60 52.69 -1.45
CA SER A 313 42.49 51.92 -2.34
C SER A 313 43.98 52.23 -1.96
N GLN A 314 44.91 51.31 -2.28
CA GLN A 314 46.39 51.45 -2.41
C GLN A 314 47.22 51.76 -1.14
N GLY A 315 48.43 51.25 -0.89
CA GLY A 315 49.38 50.33 -1.53
C GLY A 315 50.63 50.31 -0.59
N GLY A 316 51.21 49.17 -0.21
CA GLY A 316 52.46 48.67 -0.82
C GLY A 316 53.53 48.26 0.23
N SER A 317 53.91 46.97 0.17
CA SER A 317 55.22 46.36 0.51
C SER A 317 55.83 46.44 1.93
N SER A 318 55.88 45.30 2.65
CA SER A 318 57.03 44.36 2.62
C SER A 318 56.96 43.29 3.74
N SER A 319 56.99 42.03 3.28
CA SER A 319 57.50 40.76 3.85
C SER A 319 57.56 40.43 5.35
N LYS A 320 56.93 39.26 5.62
CA LYS A 320 57.34 38.12 6.49
C LYS A 320 56.92 38.08 7.97
N ARG A 321 55.60 37.89 8.12
CA ARG A 321 54.84 36.89 8.93
C ARG A 321 55.57 36.13 10.05
N LYS A 322 55.16 36.43 11.30
CA LYS A 322 54.71 35.45 12.32
C LYS A 322 54.06 36.21 13.49
N ALA A 323 52.75 36.07 13.66
CA ALA A 323 52.06 36.33 14.92
C ALA A 323 50.66 35.69 14.91
N THR A 324 50.17 35.51 16.12
CA THR A 324 48.99 34.82 16.65
C THR A 324 47.62 35.33 16.17
N ASP A 325 46.62 34.50 16.47
CA ASP A 325 45.28 34.84 16.99
C ASP A 325 43.99 34.72 16.13
N THR A 326 43.04 34.02 16.77
CA THR A 326 41.57 34.20 16.80
C THR A 326 40.66 33.61 15.72
N LEU A 327 39.88 32.62 16.19
CA LEU A 327 38.48 32.26 15.92
C LEU A 327 37.77 32.90 14.70
N GLN A 328 37.41 32.05 13.73
CA GLN A 328 36.20 32.21 12.93
C GLN A 328 35.42 30.88 12.86
N SER A 329 34.19 30.95 13.34
CA SER A 329 33.17 29.91 13.30
C SER A 329 32.75 29.61 11.86
N ALA A 330 33.16 28.44 11.36
CA ALA A 330 32.61 27.88 10.13
C ALA A 330 31.25 27.24 10.42
N ALA A 331 30.18 27.83 9.89
CA ALA A 331 28.86 27.23 9.84
C ALA A 331 28.95 25.85 9.14
N LYS A 332 28.63 24.78 9.87
CA LYS A 332 28.57 23.42 9.32
C LYS A 332 27.39 23.34 8.35
N LYS A 333 27.68 22.94 7.11
CA LYS A 333 26.68 22.50 6.11
C LYS A 333 25.71 21.48 6.76
N PRO A 334 24.42 21.47 6.38
CA PRO A 334 23.48 20.47 6.86
C PRO A 334 23.96 19.07 6.49
N LYS A 335 23.93 18.14 7.44
CA LYS A 335 24.25 16.73 7.23
C LYS A 335 23.30 16.15 6.17
N VAL A 336 23.88 15.59 5.12
CA VAL A 336 23.19 14.77 4.12
C VAL A 336 22.53 13.59 4.86
N VAL A 337 21.21 13.43 4.69
CA VAL A 337 20.44 12.28 5.18
C VAL A 337 20.98 11.01 4.49
N PRO A 338 21.20 9.88 5.20
CA PRO A 338 21.66 8.64 4.55
C PRO A 338 20.67 8.16 3.47
N ASP A 339 21.18 7.73 2.32
CA ASP A 339 20.37 7.24 1.18
C ASP A 339 19.70 5.86 1.47
N GLU A 340 20.22 5.11 2.44
CA GLU A 340 19.70 3.79 2.83
C GLU A 340 18.57 3.88 3.88
N PRO A 341 17.48 3.09 3.71
CA PRO A 341 16.37 3.12 4.64
C PRO A 341 16.76 2.49 5.99
N ASP A 342 16.06 2.86 7.07
CA ASP A 342 16.10 2.10 8.31
C ASP A 342 15.70 0.63 8.06
N VAL A 343 16.27 -0.30 8.83
CA VAL A 343 16.04 -1.75 8.67
C VAL A 343 14.55 -2.09 8.72
N THR A 344 13.77 -1.41 9.57
CA THR A 344 12.33 -1.67 9.69
C THR A 344 11.56 -1.22 8.45
N VAL A 345 11.94 -0.07 7.87
CA VAL A 345 11.39 0.45 6.61
C VAL A 345 11.78 -0.47 5.45
N GLN A 346 12.99 -1.00 5.44
CA GLN A 346 13.47 -1.95 4.45
C GLN A 346 12.66 -3.26 4.48
N THR A 347 12.42 -3.83 5.66
CA THR A 347 11.57 -5.02 5.80
C THR A 347 10.10 -4.74 5.44
N GLY A 348 9.60 -3.54 5.75
CA GLY A 348 8.28 -3.07 5.28
C GLY A 348 8.20 -3.00 3.75
N LEU A 349 9.27 -2.54 3.08
CA LEU A 349 9.33 -2.55 1.62
C LEU A 349 9.30 -3.97 1.05
N TYR A 350 9.93 -4.96 1.70
CA TYR A 350 9.83 -6.37 1.28
C TYR A 350 8.42 -6.91 1.42
N ALA A 351 7.75 -6.63 2.54
CA ALA A 351 6.36 -7.02 2.74
C ALA A 351 5.44 -6.42 1.65
N ALA A 352 5.67 -5.17 1.24
CA ALA A 352 4.95 -4.57 0.12
C ALA A 352 5.19 -5.32 -1.22
N GLU A 353 6.41 -5.79 -1.50
CA GLU A 353 6.70 -6.61 -2.69
C GLU A 353 5.99 -7.98 -2.63
N MET A 354 6.00 -8.63 -1.47
CA MET A 354 5.35 -9.91 -1.22
C MET A 354 3.83 -9.82 -1.36
N PHE A 355 3.24 -8.73 -0.86
CA PHE A 355 1.82 -8.42 -1.05
C PHE A 355 1.49 -8.19 -2.52
N ALA A 356 2.31 -7.46 -3.28
CA ALA A 356 2.07 -7.22 -4.70
C ALA A 356 2.23 -8.48 -5.57
N ALA A 357 3.05 -9.44 -5.14
CA ALA A 357 3.32 -10.67 -5.87
C ALA A 357 2.13 -11.64 -5.92
N ASN A 358 1.12 -11.46 -5.06
CA ASN A 358 0.06 -12.44 -4.83
C ASN A 358 -1.29 -11.73 -4.64
N LEU A 359 -2.36 -12.29 -5.23
CA LEU A 359 -3.64 -11.57 -5.35
C LEU A 359 -4.42 -11.41 -4.03
N ALA A 360 -4.39 -12.43 -3.16
CA ALA A 360 -5.22 -12.49 -1.95
C ALA A 360 -4.40 -12.98 -0.73
N VAL A 361 -3.45 -12.15 -0.30
CA VAL A 361 -2.64 -12.41 0.90
C VAL A 361 -3.24 -11.70 2.11
N SER A 362 -3.57 -12.46 3.14
CA SER A 362 -4.20 -11.95 4.37
C SER A 362 -3.21 -11.26 5.31
N TYR A 363 -2.01 -11.82 5.40
CA TYR A 363 -0.93 -11.28 6.21
C TYR A 363 0.42 -11.87 5.76
N LEU A 364 1.49 -11.29 6.26
CA LEU A 364 2.87 -11.70 6.05
C LEU A 364 3.63 -11.71 7.37
N ILE A 365 4.66 -12.55 7.45
CA ILE A 365 5.58 -12.63 8.59
C ILE A 365 6.99 -12.40 8.06
N ASN A 366 7.69 -11.40 8.57
CA ASN A 366 9.13 -11.24 8.33
C ASN A 366 9.88 -11.18 9.66
N LEU A 367 11.18 -11.44 9.60
CA LEU A 367 12.07 -11.46 10.76
C LEU A 367 13.13 -10.36 10.61
N ILE A 368 13.37 -9.63 11.69
CA ILE A 368 14.51 -8.73 11.81
C ILE A 368 15.44 -9.32 12.87
N VAL A 369 16.71 -9.51 12.54
CA VAL A 369 17.72 -10.05 13.44
C VAL A 369 18.72 -8.95 13.75
N VAL A 370 18.85 -8.56 15.03
CA VAL A 370 19.88 -7.61 15.47
C VAL A 370 20.74 -8.28 16.53
N ASP A 371 22.02 -8.45 16.21
CA ASP A 371 22.97 -9.22 17.02
C ASP A 371 22.41 -10.61 17.40
N ASP A 372 21.94 -10.82 18.63
CA ASP A 372 21.42 -12.09 19.18
C ASP A 372 19.91 -12.14 19.38
N VAL A 373 19.19 -11.12 18.92
CA VAL A 373 17.74 -11.02 19.09
C VAL A 373 17.04 -11.05 17.74
N VAL A 374 15.97 -11.82 17.65
CA VAL A 374 15.06 -11.87 16.49
C VAL A 374 13.71 -11.29 16.86
N TRP A 375 13.20 -10.38 16.04
CA TRP A 375 11.86 -9.82 16.13
C TRP A 375 10.98 -10.39 15.03
N VAL A 376 9.83 -10.92 15.42
CA VAL A 376 8.74 -11.26 14.50
C VAL A 376 7.96 -10.00 14.18
N TRP A 377 7.86 -9.68 12.88
CA TRP A 377 7.04 -8.62 12.33
C TRP A 377 5.87 -9.23 11.55
N TYR A 378 4.66 -8.87 11.95
CA TYR A 378 3.42 -9.30 11.33
C TYR A 378 2.80 -8.13 10.58
N TYR A 379 2.52 -8.33 9.29
CA TYR A 379 1.94 -7.31 8.43
C TYR A 379 0.60 -7.79 7.92
N ASP A 380 -0.45 -7.00 8.11
CA ASP A 380 -1.74 -7.19 7.44
C ASP A 380 -2.29 -5.87 6.91
N ARG A 381 -3.49 -5.91 6.34
CA ARG A 381 -4.12 -4.75 5.74
C ARG A 381 -4.69 -3.73 6.75
N GLN A 382 -4.76 -4.08 8.03
CA GLN A 382 -5.11 -3.16 9.12
C GLN A 382 -3.89 -2.45 9.71
N GLY A 383 -2.69 -3.03 9.58
CA GLY A 383 -1.44 -2.41 10.01
C GLY A 383 -0.40 -3.41 10.49
N THR A 384 0.71 -2.89 11.01
CA THR A 384 1.88 -3.70 11.39
C THR A 384 1.90 -4.01 12.89
N ILE A 385 2.37 -5.19 13.26
CA ILE A 385 2.58 -5.61 14.66
C ILE A 385 3.99 -6.15 14.84
N GLN A 386 4.69 -5.66 15.86
CA GLN A 386 6.02 -6.09 16.25
C GLN A 386 5.97 -6.86 17.59
N SER A 387 6.66 -7.98 17.67
CA SER A 387 6.87 -8.71 18.94
C SER A 387 7.96 -8.08 19.82
N SER A 388 8.05 -8.44 21.09
CA SER A 388 9.07 -7.92 22.03
C SER A 388 10.50 -8.50 21.86
N GLY A 389 10.77 -9.19 20.76
CA GLY A 389 12.05 -9.88 20.47
C GLY A 389 12.25 -11.18 21.25
N ILE A 390 13.00 -12.11 20.66
CA ILE A 390 13.43 -13.39 21.22
C ILE A 390 14.96 -13.46 21.12
N ASN A 391 15.65 -13.69 22.22
CA ASN A 391 17.10 -13.90 22.18
C ASN A 391 17.41 -15.33 21.74
N PHE A 392 17.78 -15.56 20.48
CA PHE A 392 17.97 -16.92 19.96
C PHE A 392 19.31 -17.55 20.39
N ILE A 393 20.14 -16.84 21.16
CA ILE A 393 21.37 -17.38 21.77
C ILE A 393 21.13 -17.82 23.22
N GLN A 394 20.49 -16.99 24.02
CA GLN A 394 20.25 -17.22 25.45
C GLN A 394 18.91 -17.90 25.74
N ASP A 395 17.93 -17.72 24.84
CA ASP A 395 16.58 -18.27 24.90
C ASP A 395 16.25 -19.03 23.60
N LEU A 396 17.14 -19.98 23.28
CA LEU A 396 16.98 -20.89 22.14
C LEU A 396 15.62 -21.61 22.13
N PRO A 397 15.03 -22.06 23.27
CA PRO A 397 13.74 -22.73 23.26
C PRO A 397 12.62 -21.93 22.59
N ARG A 398 12.50 -20.62 22.84
CA ARG A 398 11.48 -19.79 22.18
C ARG A 398 11.71 -19.64 20.68
N PHE A 399 12.97 -19.54 20.25
CA PHE A 399 13.31 -19.53 18.84
C PHE A 399 12.99 -20.87 18.15
N MET A 400 13.24 -22.00 18.84
CA MET A 400 12.84 -23.33 18.35
C MET A 400 11.32 -23.46 18.24
N VAL A 401 10.56 -22.92 19.19
CA VAL A 401 9.08 -22.91 19.13
C VAL A 401 8.59 -22.05 17.96
N LEU A 402 9.23 -20.92 17.67
CA LEU A 402 8.92 -20.11 16.48
C LEU A 402 9.08 -20.95 15.21
N LEU A 403 10.25 -21.56 15.01
CA LEU A 403 10.50 -22.41 13.84
C LEU A 403 9.56 -23.62 13.78
N TYR A 404 9.27 -24.23 14.93
CA TYR A 404 8.35 -25.35 15.07
C TYR A 404 6.94 -24.98 14.59
N ALA A 405 6.42 -23.83 15.02
CA ALA A 405 5.10 -23.35 14.60
C ALA A 405 5.07 -23.07 13.08
N LEU A 406 6.05 -22.34 12.57
CA LEU A 406 6.13 -21.98 11.15
C LEU A 406 6.25 -23.22 10.24
N GLN A 407 6.99 -24.26 10.65
CA GLN A 407 7.12 -25.53 9.91
C GLN A 407 5.80 -26.30 9.74
N ARG A 408 4.80 -26.01 10.58
CA ARG A 408 3.49 -26.69 10.59
C ARG A 408 2.41 -25.90 9.87
N PHE A 409 2.79 -24.77 9.28
CA PHE A 409 1.90 -23.96 8.46
C PHE A 409 1.73 -24.59 7.08
N GLU A 410 0.48 -24.71 6.65
CA GLU A 410 0.15 -24.81 5.24
C GLU A 410 0.24 -23.42 4.60
N LEU A 411 0.13 -23.33 3.26
CA LEU A 411 0.21 -22.04 2.57
C LEU A 411 -0.84 -21.03 3.06
N HIS A 412 -2.02 -21.49 3.49
CA HIS A 412 -3.05 -20.62 4.03
C HIS A 412 -2.74 -20.07 5.43
N ASP A 413 -1.96 -20.81 6.21
CA ASP A 413 -1.40 -20.35 7.49
C ASP A 413 -0.22 -19.37 7.32
N TRP A 414 0.33 -19.31 6.11
CA TRP A 414 1.21 -18.23 5.64
C TRP A 414 0.43 -17.05 5.05
N GLY A 415 -0.91 -17.05 5.18
CA GLY A 415 -1.79 -15.99 4.71
C GLY A 415 -2.21 -16.10 3.24
N ARG A 416 -1.83 -17.16 2.50
CA ARG A 416 -2.27 -17.37 1.11
C ARG A 416 -3.70 -17.90 1.07
N ASN A 417 -4.65 -17.11 0.58
CA ASN A 417 -6.03 -17.57 0.50
C ASN A 417 -6.15 -18.81 -0.42
N LYS A 418 -6.66 -19.91 0.14
CA LYS A 418 -6.77 -21.23 -0.52
C LYS A 418 -7.76 -21.24 -1.69
N ASP A 419 -8.69 -20.29 -1.71
CA ASP A 419 -9.73 -20.21 -2.73
C ASP A 419 -9.20 -19.55 -4.02
N PHE A 420 -8.02 -18.90 -3.97
CA PHE A 420 -7.36 -18.29 -5.12
C PHE A 420 -6.17 -19.14 -5.58
N LEU A 421 -6.40 -20.02 -6.54
CA LEU A 421 -5.40 -20.96 -7.04
C LEU A 421 -4.65 -20.39 -8.24
N PRO A 422 -3.32 -20.20 -8.18
CA PRO A 422 -2.56 -19.69 -9.32
C PRO A 422 -2.49 -20.74 -10.45
N VAL A 423 -2.86 -20.34 -11.67
CA VAL A 423 -2.86 -21.20 -12.86
C VAL A 423 -2.21 -20.49 -14.05
N GLN A 424 -1.76 -21.27 -15.03
CA GLN A 424 -1.22 -20.76 -16.30
C GLN A 424 -2.18 -21.13 -17.42
N VAL A 425 -2.69 -20.11 -18.13
CA VAL A 425 -3.60 -20.28 -19.27
C VAL A 425 -2.95 -19.61 -20.46
N GLU A 426 -2.64 -20.37 -21.51
CA GLU A 426 -1.96 -19.85 -22.71
C GLU A 426 -0.64 -19.10 -22.41
N GLY A 427 0.12 -19.55 -21.40
CA GLY A 427 1.36 -18.91 -20.95
C GLY A 427 1.17 -17.59 -20.18
N LYS A 428 -0.08 -17.22 -19.87
CA LYS A 428 -0.45 -16.06 -19.05
C LYS A 428 -0.82 -16.49 -17.63
N GLN A 429 -0.33 -15.76 -16.63
CA GLN A 429 -0.65 -16.02 -15.23
C GLN A 429 -2.08 -15.57 -14.92
N CYS A 430 -2.90 -16.52 -14.48
CA CYS A 430 -4.27 -16.30 -14.00
C CYS A 430 -4.44 -16.88 -12.60
N TYR A 431 -5.60 -16.65 -11.99
CA TYR A 431 -6.03 -17.33 -10.77
C TYR A 431 -7.41 -17.94 -11.00
N GLU A 432 -7.55 -19.21 -10.67
CA GLU A 432 -8.85 -19.88 -10.61
C GLU A 432 -9.43 -19.66 -9.20
N PHE A 433 -10.72 -19.31 -9.15
CA PHE A 433 -11.48 -19.17 -7.92
C PHE A 433 -12.81 -19.89 -8.10
N LYS A 434 -13.06 -20.88 -7.24
CA LYS A 434 -14.30 -21.68 -7.27
C LYS A 434 -14.92 -21.71 -5.88
N ILE A 435 -16.19 -21.35 -5.81
CA ILE A 435 -16.95 -21.40 -4.57
C ILE A 435 -18.40 -21.80 -4.83
N LYS A 436 -19.01 -22.47 -3.86
CA LYS A 436 -20.45 -22.76 -3.88
C LYS A 436 -21.22 -21.53 -3.43
N ASP A 437 -22.16 -21.12 -4.26
CA ASP A 437 -23.14 -20.07 -4.05
C ASP A 437 -24.53 -20.71 -3.95
N GLU A 438 -25.33 -20.25 -2.98
CA GLU A 438 -26.66 -20.81 -2.71
C GLU A 438 -27.62 -20.65 -3.89
N THR A 439 -27.44 -19.61 -4.70
CA THR A 439 -28.35 -19.25 -5.80
C THR A 439 -27.84 -19.71 -7.16
N LEU A 440 -26.53 -19.68 -7.38
CA LEU A 440 -25.91 -19.98 -8.68
C LEU A 440 -25.36 -21.40 -8.79
N GLY A 441 -25.25 -22.13 -7.68
CA GLY A 441 -24.48 -23.36 -7.64
C GLY A 441 -22.99 -23.06 -7.56
N GLU A 442 -22.16 -23.66 -8.42
CA GLU A 442 -20.72 -23.36 -8.42
C GLU A 442 -20.43 -22.11 -9.24
N VAL A 443 -19.79 -21.12 -8.63
CA VAL A 443 -19.27 -19.93 -9.32
C VAL A 443 -17.80 -20.16 -9.66
N ASP A 444 -17.47 -20.08 -10.94
CA ASP A 444 -16.20 -20.45 -11.55
C ASP A 444 -15.48 -19.22 -12.14
N LEU A 445 -14.71 -18.50 -11.33
CA LEU A 445 -14.00 -17.31 -11.80
C LEU A 445 -12.59 -17.64 -12.29
N LEU A 446 -12.24 -17.19 -13.49
CA LEU A 446 -10.86 -17.13 -13.97
C LEU A 446 -10.39 -15.68 -14.03
N LEU A 447 -9.51 -15.32 -13.08
CA LEU A 447 -9.01 -13.96 -12.88
C LEU A 447 -7.74 -13.73 -13.70
N HIS A 448 -7.78 -12.84 -14.69
CA HIS A 448 -6.68 -12.62 -15.64
C HIS A 448 -5.60 -11.67 -15.10
N THR A 449 -4.77 -12.16 -14.17
CA THR A 449 -3.82 -11.32 -13.41
C THR A 449 -2.60 -10.79 -14.18
N SER A 450 -2.34 -11.29 -15.38
CA SER A 450 -1.29 -10.76 -16.27
C SER A 450 -1.83 -9.90 -17.41
N HIS A 451 -3.12 -9.55 -17.39
CA HIS A 451 -3.73 -8.69 -18.39
C HIS A 451 -3.26 -7.24 -18.21
N ASP A 452 -3.06 -6.50 -19.30
CA ASP A 452 -2.55 -5.10 -19.26
C ASP A 452 -3.50 -4.13 -18.54
N ASP A 453 -4.80 -4.45 -18.58
CA ASP A 453 -5.85 -3.74 -17.85
C ASP A 453 -5.86 -4.01 -16.33
N ARG A 454 -4.99 -4.88 -15.79
CA ARG A 454 -4.99 -5.15 -14.35
C ARG A 454 -4.56 -3.91 -13.56
N VAL A 455 -5.44 -3.51 -12.65
CA VAL A 455 -5.14 -2.56 -11.58
C VAL A 455 -4.63 -3.30 -10.34
N THR A 456 -3.47 -2.94 -9.78
CA THR A 456 -2.92 -3.49 -8.54
C THR A 456 -2.46 -2.38 -7.60
N HIS A 457 -2.49 -2.66 -6.31
CA HIS A 457 -2.03 -1.76 -5.26
C HIS A 457 -0.65 -2.19 -4.73
N TYR A 458 0.20 -1.21 -4.44
CA TYR A 458 1.50 -1.42 -3.81
C TYR A 458 1.60 -0.60 -2.52
N GLY A 459 1.63 -1.28 -1.38
CA GLY A 459 1.65 -0.70 -0.04
C GLY A 459 1.40 -1.77 1.04
N LEU A 460 1.54 -1.39 2.31
CA LEU A 460 1.37 -2.30 3.46
C LEU A 460 -0.09 -2.41 3.88
N GLN A 461 -0.65 -1.32 4.39
CA GLN A 461 -2.00 -1.27 4.96
C GLN A 461 -3.01 -0.64 4.00
N GLY A 462 -4.29 -0.70 4.35
CA GLY A 462 -5.39 -0.14 3.56
C GLY A 462 -6.13 -1.19 2.72
N ARG A 463 -6.89 -0.72 1.73
CA ARG A 463 -7.79 -1.58 0.94
C ARG A 463 -7.07 -2.54 0.00
N ALA A 464 -5.90 -2.16 -0.48
CA ALA A 464 -5.13 -2.94 -1.44
C ALA A 464 -5.96 -3.45 -2.64
N THR A 465 -6.79 -2.57 -3.21
CA THR A 465 -7.71 -2.94 -4.27
C THR A 465 -6.98 -3.42 -5.52
N ASN A 466 -7.36 -4.60 -5.98
CA ASN A 466 -6.96 -5.17 -7.26
C ASN A 466 -8.20 -5.24 -8.15
N VAL A 467 -8.07 -4.80 -9.40
CA VAL A 467 -9.12 -5.00 -10.41
C VAL A 467 -8.53 -5.63 -11.66
N MET A 468 -9.21 -6.62 -12.20
CA MET A 468 -8.76 -7.33 -13.40
C MET A 468 -9.94 -7.85 -14.22
N PRO A 469 -9.75 -8.11 -15.52
CA PRO A 469 -10.70 -8.88 -16.30
C PRO A 469 -10.93 -10.27 -15.69
N VAL A 470 -12.16 -10.76 -15.79
CA VAL A 470 -12.57 -12.07 -15.30
C VAL A 470 -13.50 -12.76 -16.30
N THR A 471 -13.41 -14.08 -16.40
CA THR A 471 -14.39 -14.92 -17.10
C THR A 471 -15.03 -15.90 -16.13
N SER A 472 -16.28 -16.30 -16.42
CA SER A 472 -17.03 -17.32 -15.69
C SER A 472 -18.13 -17.88 -16.56
N GLU A 473 -18.26 -19.20 -16.62
CA GLU A 473 -19.34 -19.86 -17.34
C GLU A 473 -20.67 -19.70 -16.60
N ALA A 474 -20.67 -19.83 -15.28
CA ALA A 474 -21.87 -19.69 -14.45
C ALA A 474 -22.48 -18.28 -14.59
N LEU A 475 -21.67 -17.23 -14.51
CA LEU A 475 -22.14 -15.85 -14.65
C LEU A 475 -22.55 -15.53 -16.09
N ALA A 476 -21.80 -15.99 -17.10
CA ALA A 476 -22.15 -15.78 -18.50
C ALA A 476 -23.48 -16.44 -18.88
N LYS A 477 -23.83 -17.57 -18.26
CA LYS A 477 -25.11 -18.25 -18.46
C LYS A 477 -26.29 -17.54 -17.80
N LYS A 478 -26.07 -16.89 -16.65
CA LYS A 478 -27.13 -16.14 -15.94
C LYS A 478 -27.39 -14.77 -16.55
N TYR A 479 -26.32 -14.06 -16.90
CA TYR A 479 -26.38 -12.70 -17.40
C TYR A 479 -26.14 -12.71 -18.91
N ASP A 480 -27.23 -12.85 -19.68
CA ASP A 480 -27.17 -12.76 -21.14
C ASP A 480 -26.61 -11.39 -21.58
N ASN A 481 -25.75 -11.38 -22.61
CA ASN A 481 -25.30 -10.18 -23.32
C ASN A 481 -24.42 -9.19 -22.51
N LEU A 482 -23.21 -9.63 -22.16
CA LEU A 482 -22.12 -8.78 -21.65
C LEU A 482 -21.05 -8.55 -22.74
N PRO A 483 -21.30 -7.72 -23.77
CA PRO A 483 -20.42 -7.61 -24.95
C PRO A 483 -19.02 -7.11 -24.60
N ASP A 484 -18.90 -6.28 -23.57
CA ASP A 484 -17.62 -5.73 -23.10
C ASP A 484 -16.91 -6.66 -22.09
N GLY A 485 -17.58 -7.72 -21.63
CA GLY A 485 -17.07 -8.68 -20.64
C GLY A 485 -17.30 -8.27 -19.18
N MET A 486 -16.54 -8.88 -18.27
CA MET A 486 -16.66 -8.72 -16.83
C MET A 486 -15.33 -8.30 -16.19
N VAL A 487 -15.40 -7.66 -15.04
CA VAL A 487 -14.24 -7.30 -14.20
C VAL A 487 -14.45 -7.77 -12.77
N ALA A 488 -13.40 -8.28 -12.13
CA ALA A 488 -13.39 -8.64 -10.72
C ALA A 488 -12.61 -7.60 -9.92
N LYS A 489 -13.20 -7.09 -8.84
CA LYS A 489 -12.60 -6.21 -7.83
C LYS A 489 -12.34 -7.03 -6.55
N VAL A 490 -11.07 -7.20 -6.19
CA VAL A 490 -10.62 -7.90 -4.97
C VAL A 490 -9.99 -6.89 -4.03
N PHE A 491 -10.51 -6.73 -2.81
CA PHE A 491 -10.05 -5.68 -1.88
C PHE A 491 -10.37 -5.97 -0.41
N TRP A 492 -9.78 -5.17 0.49
CA TRP A 492 -9.91 -5.25 1.94
C TRP A 492 -10.76 -4.09 2.49
N GLY A 493 -12.07 -4.31 2.58
CA GLY A 493 -13.03 -3.33 3.10
C GLY A 493 -12.99 -3.25 4.63
N GLU A 494 -13.26 -2.07 5.20
CA GLU A 494 -13.33 -1.91 6.67
C GLU A 494 -14.57 -2.61 7.21
N ALA A 495 -14.40 -3.49 8.20
CA ALA A 495 -15.46 -4.35 8.73
C ALA A 495 -16.58 -3.56 9.43
N ASN A 496 -16.26 -2.38 9.98
CA ASN A 496 -17.23 -1.54 10.69
C ASN A 496 -17.98 -0.58 9.76
N ARG A 497 -17.64 -0.53 8.46
CA ARG A 497 -18.38 0.28 7.48
C ARG A 497 -19.45 -0.58 6.82
N THR A 498 -20.56 0.05 6.44
CA THR A 498 -21.51 -0.57 5.51
C THR A 498 -20.78 -1.00 4.25
N SER A 499 -20.98 -2.26 3.85
CA SER A 499 -20.23 -2.84 2.75
C SER A 499 -20.70 -2.30 1.39
N GLU A 500 -19.81 -2.30 0.38
CA GLU A 500 -20.16 -1.88 -0.98
C GLU A 500 -21.37 -2.66 -1.55
N PRO A 501 -21.48 -3.99 -1.39
CA PRO A 501 -22.67 -4.72 -1.82
C PRO A 501 -23.97 -4.26 -1.14
N GLU A 502 -23.95 -3.95 0.16
CA GLU A 502 -25.13 -3.45 0.87
C GLU A 502 -25.53 -2.05 0.41
N ILE A 503 -24.55 -1.19 0.12
CA ILE A 503 -24.81 0.15 -0.44
C ILE A 503 -25.39 0.01 -1.85
N LEU A 504 -24.82 -0.85 -2.69
CA LEU A 504 -25.30 -1.08 -4.05
C LEU A 504 -26.72 -1.64 -4.06
N LYS A 505 -27.07 -2.53 -3.13
CA LYS A 505 -28.46 -2.99 -2.95
C LYS A 505 -29.42 -1.82 -2.71
N ARG A 506 -29.07 -0.88 -1.83
CA ARG A 506 -29.89 0.32 -1.58
C ARG A 506 -29.97 1.22 -2.82
N VAL A 507 -28.88 1.34 -3.56
CA VAL A 507 -28.81 2.11 -4.81
C VAL A 507 -29.69 1.48 -5.90
N GLU A 508 -29.75 0.16 -5.99
CA GLU A 508 -30.64 -0.58 -6.90
C GLU A 508 -32.12 -0.36 -6.55
N GLU A 509 -32.50 -0.39 -5.27
CA GLU A 509 -33.87 -0.06 -4.83
C GLU A 509 -34.29 1.36 -5.27
N ILE A 510 -33.37 2.33 -5.19
CA ILE A 510 -33.63 3.70 -5.66
C ILE A 510 -33.76 3.72 -7.20
N ALA A 511 -32.97 2.92 -7.90
CA ALA A 511 -33.00 2.81 -9.35
C ALA A 511 -34.31 2.22 -9.90
N GLU A 512 -35.07 1.48 -9.10
CA GLU A 512 -36.41 1.00 -9.45
C GLU A 512 -37.44 2.15 -9.51
N ALA A 513 -37.29 3.16 -8.65
CA ALA A 513 -38.18 4.30 -8.55
C ALA A 513 -37.75 5.52 -9.40
N HIS A 514 -36.45 5.63 -9.72
CA HIS A 514 -35.90 6.80 -10.39
C HIS A 514 -35.16 6.47 -11.69
N ASP A 515 -35.74 6.88 -12.83
CA ASP A 515 -35.12 6.72 -14.15
C ASP A 515 -33.77 7.46 -14.28
N THR A 516 -33.53 8.49 -13.48
CA THR A 516 -32.26 9.22 -13.41
C THR A 516 -31.11 8.40 -12.81
N VAL A 517 -31.42 7.33 -12.08
CA VAL A 517 -30.45 6.40 -11.48
C VAL A 517 -30.40 5.08 -12.26
N LYS A 518 -31.56 4.65 -12.79
CA LYS A 518 -31.68 3.44 -13.59
C LYS A 518 -30.68 3.40 -14.75
N ASN A 519 -29.88 2.33 -14.82
CA ASN A 519 -28.78 2.14 -15.78
C ASN A 519 -27.54 3.05 -15.57
N HIS A 520 -27.56 3.98 -14.61
CA HIS A 520 -26.49 4.95 -14.35
C HIS A 520 -25.63 4.58 -13.12
N ILE A 521 -25.71 3.33 -12.68
CA ILE A 521 -25.01 2.72 -11.54
C ILE A 521 -24.30 1.43 -12.01
N PRO A 522 -23.25 0.96 -11.32
CA PRO A 522 -22.54 -0.25 -11.72
C PRO A 522 -23.41 -1.48 -11.53
N GLU A 523 -23.38 -2.37 -12.52
CA GLU A 523 -24.11 -3.63 -12.48
C GLU A 523 -23.28 -4.68 -11.74
N LEU A 524 -23.64 -4.95 -10.49
CA LEU A 524 -23.02 -5.97 -9.65
C LEU A 524 -23.58 -7.35 -10.03
N LEU A 525 -22.76 -8.17 -10.67
CA LEU A 525 -23.15 -9.50 -11.17
C LEU A 525 -23.05 -10.55 -10.07
N TRP A 526 -22.05 -10.45 -9.21
CA TRP A 526 -21.82 -11.39 -8.12
C TRP A 526 -20.87 -10.81 -7.07
N HIS A 527 -20.95 -11.26 -5.83
CA HIS A 527 -19.97 -10.91 -4.80
C HIS A 527 -19.82 -12.01 -3.74
N HIS A 528 -18.68 -12.01 -3.06
CA HIS A 528 -18.43 -12.82 -1.88
C HIS A 528 -17.60 -12.06 -0.84
N THR A 529 -17.94 -12.30 0.44
CA THR A 529 -17.28 -11.69 1.60
C THR A 529 -16.66 -12.78 2.45
N PHE A 530 -15.37 -12.64 2.72
CA PHE A 530 -14.65 -13.59 3.56
C PHE A 530 -14.87 -13.28 5.05
N THR A 531 -14.99 -14.31 5.87
CA THR A 531 -15.43 -14.19 7.28
C THR A 531 -14.30 -13.91 8.28
N ASN A 532 -13.04 -13.85 7.84
CA ASN A 532 -11.89 -13.72 8.73
C ASN A 532 -11.38 -12.27 8.76
N PRO A 533 -11.74 -11.47 9.78
CA PRO A 533 -11.25 -10.10 9.91
C PRO A 533 -9.79 -10.04 10.37
N THR A 534 -9.11 -8.95 10.01
CA THR A 534 -7.75 -8.67 10.47
C THR A 534 -7.67 -8.37 11.98
N SER A 535 -8.80 -8.10 12.65
CA SER A 535 -8.82 -7.87 14.12
C SER A 535 -8.48 -9.12 14.92
N ALA A 536 -8.74 -10.32 14.38
CA ALA A 536 -8.61 -11.58 15.12
C ALA A 536 -7.22 -11.79 15.74
N ILE A 537 -6.16 -11.44 15.01
CA ILE A 537 -4.79 -11.53 15.54
C ILE A 537 -4.53 -10.48 16.63
N ARG A 538 -5.06 -9.27 16.50
CA ARG A 538 -4.91 -8.22 17.52
C ARG A 538 -5.64 -8.59 18.81
N GLU A 539 -6.82 -9.19 18.70
CA GLU A 539 -7.57 -9.76 19.83
C GLU A 539 -6.75 -10.85 20.53
N ALA A 540 -6.22 -11.82 19.76
CA ALA A 540 -5.39 -12.90 20.29
C ALA A 540 -4.10 -12.39 20.97
N LEU A 541 -3.55 -11.28 20.49
CA LEU A 541 -2.34 -10.66 21.05
C LEU A 541 -2.61 -9.70 22.21
N GLY A 542 -3.88 -9.38 22.51
CA GLY A 542 -4.27 -8.39 23.52
C GLY A 542 -3.86 -6.96 23.15
N VAL A 543 -3.81 -6.64 21.86
CA VAL A 543 -3.52 -5.27 21.38
C VAL A 543 -4.75 -4.38 21.63
N PRO A 544 -4.59 -3.15 22.16
CA PRO A 544 -5.72 -2.24 22.37
C PRO A 544 -6.46 -1.90 21.08
N GLU A 545 -7.79 -1.71 21.20
CA GLU A 545 -8.68 -1.34 20.09
C GLU A 545 -8.55 -2.24 18.84
N PRO A 546 -8.67 -3.56 18.99
CA PRO A 546 -8.35 -4.50 17.92
C PRO A 546 -9.28 -4.38 16.70
N THR A 547 -10.50 -3.87 16.89
CA THR A 547 -11.50 -3.69 15.83
C THR A 547 -11.34 -2.36 15.08
N THR A 548 -10.58 -1.41 15.61
CA THR A 548 -10.36 -0.10 14.96
C THR A 548 -9.57 -0.29 13.66
N GLY A 549 -10.20 0.05 12.53
CA GLY A 549 -9.62 -0.16 11.20
C GLY A 549 -9.54 -1.62 10.77
N SER A 550 -10.24 -2.54 11.44
CA SER A 550 -10.33 -3.95 11.05
C SER A 550 -10.88 -4.08 9.63
N ARG A 551 -10.32 -5.00 8.84
CA ARG A 551 -10.68 -5.22 7.44
C ARG A 551 -11.05 -6.67 7.19
N VAL A 552 -11.92 -6.87 6.21
CA VAL A 552 -12.28 -8.18 5.66
C VAL A 552 -12.08 -8.16 4.14
N LEU A 553 -11.70 -9.31 3.59
CA LEU A 553 -11.50 -9.47 2.14
C LEU A 553 -12.87 -9.57 1.44
N TYR A 554 -12.95 -8.96 0.27
CA TYR A 554 -14.09 -9.02 -0.64
C TYR A 554 -13.62 -9.38 -2.05
N ILE A 555 -14.49 -10.07 -2.79
CA ILE A 555 -14.43 -10.18 -4.24
C ILE A 555 -15.80 -9.79 -4.82
N LEU A 556 -15.83 -8.82 -5.72
CA LEU A 556 -17.03 -8.36 -6.41
C LEU A 556 -16.80 -8.49 -7.92
N VAL A 557 -17.79 -8.96 -8.66
CA VAL A 557 -17.76 -9.09 -10.12
C VAL A 557 -18.78 -8.14 -10.71
N PHE A 558 -18.33 -7.29 -11.62
CA PHE A 558 -19.14 -6.29 -12.29
C PHE A 558 -19.09 -6.48 -13.81
N ARG A 559 -20.08 -5.92 -14.51
CA ARG A 559 -19.96 -5.65 -15.94
C ARG A 559 -18.74 -4.76 -16.21
N LYS A 560 -17.98 -5.05 -17.26
CA LYS A 560 -16.90 -4.17 -17.72
C LYS A 560 -17.50 -2.88 -18.30
N LEU A 561 -17.07 -1.75 -17.77
CA LEU A 561 -17.40 -0.40 -18.26
C LEU A 561 -16.21 0.20 -19.03
N HIS A 562 -16.31 1.45 -19.45
CA HIS A 562 -15.21 2.24 -20.01
C HIS A 562 -15.03 3.54 -19.23
N PRO A 563 -13.78 4.03 -19.03
CA PRO A 563 -13.57 5.28 -18.31
C PRO A 563 -14.04 6.48 -19.12
N ILE A 564 -14.58 7.50 -18.45
CA ILE A 564 -15.02 8.75 -19.07
C ILE A 564 -13.91 9.45 -19.86
N THR A 565 -12.65 9.22 -19.47
CA THR A 565 -11.47 9.83 -20.12
C THR A 565 -11.28 9.44 -21.58
N LYS A 566 -11.95 8.40 -22.07
CA LYS A 566 -11.96 8.02 -23.50
C LYS A 566 -12.89 8.90 -24.35
N LEU A 567 -13.81 9.61 -23.72
CA LEU A 567 -14.76 10.48 -24.41
C LEU A 567 -14.18 11.89 -24.60
N HIS A 568 -14.73 12.61 -25.57
CA HIS A 568 -14.39 14.01 -25.81
C HIS A 568 -15.60 14.79 -26.34
N GLY A 569 -15.51 16.12 -26.32
CA GLY A 569 -16.55 16.99 -26.87
C GLY A 569 -17.93 16.76 -26.24
N LYS A 570 -18.96 16.60 -27.09
CA LYS A 570 -20.36 16.44 -26.66
C LYS A 570 -20.60 15.13 -25.89
N GLU A 571 -19.92 14.06 -26.25
CA GLU A 571 -20.09 12.75 -25.59
C GLU A 571 -19.57 12.80 -24.14
N LEU A 572 -18.38 13.40 -23.95
CA LEU A 572 -17.80 13.64 -22.62
C LEU A 572 -18.76 14.46 -21.74
N PHE A 573 -19.27 15.58 -22.27
CA PHE A 573 -20.18 16.44 -21.53
C PHE A 573 -21.49 15.73 -21.17
N SER A 574 -22.07 14.99 -22.13
CA SER A 574 -23.31 14.23 -21.91
C SER A 574 -23.15 13.18 -20.81
N VAL A 575 -22.09 12.37 -20.87
CA VAL A 575 -21.82 11.34 -19.85
C VAL A 575 -21.52 11.96 -18.49
N TRP A 576 -20.73 13.04 -18.44
CA TRP A 576 -20.45 13.78 -17.21
C TRP A 576 -21.74 14.31 -16.56
N GLN A 577 -22.63 14.90 -17.36
CA GLN A 577 -23.93 15.40 -16.91
C GLN A 577 -24.83 14.28 -16.38
N GLN A 578 -24.90 13.13 -17.07
CA GLN A 578 -25.66 11.97 -16.62
C GLN A 578 -25.20 11.49 -15.23
N CYS A 579 -23.89 11.43 -14.98
CA CYS A 579 -23.35 11.07 -13.67
C CYS A 579 -23.76 12.04 -12.56
N ILE A 580 -23.81 13.35 -12.85
CA ILE A 580 -24.26 14.35 -11.86
C ILE A 580 -25.74 14.21 -11.54
N ILE A 581 -26.58 13.96 -12.55
CA ILE A 581 -28.03 13.79 -12.37
C ILE A 581 -28.32 12.53 -11.53
N CYS A 582 -27.60 11.44 -11.81
CA CYS A 582 -27.64 10.21 -11.00
C CYS A 582 -27.24 10.52 -9.55
N HIS A 583 -26.07 11.16 -9.36
CA HIS A 583 -25.56 11.54 -8.03
C HIS A 583 -26.52 12.43 -7.24
N LEU A 584 -27.11 13.46 -7.86
CA LEU A 584 -28.09 14.35 -7.22
C LEU A 584 -29.30 13.59 -6.70
N THR A 585 -29.79 12.64 -7.49
CA THR A 585 -30.94 11.81 -7.11
C THR A 585 -30.57 10.93 -5.92
N LEU A 586 -29.42 10.24 -5.99
CA LEU A 586 -28.91 9.41 -4.90
C LEU A 586 -28.71 10.21 -3.60
N TRP A 587 -28.15 11.41 -3.70
CA TRP A 587 -27.95 12.29 -2.54
C TRP A 587 -29.28 12.63 -1.86
N LYS A 588 -30.31 12.97 -2.63
CA LYS A 588 -31.66 13.28 -2.11
C LYS A 588 -32.30 12.08 -1.42
N GLU A 589 -32.04 10.88 -1.93
CA GLU A 589 -32.49 9.60 -1.37
C GLU A 589 -31.61 9.07 -0.23
N GLY A 590 -30.64 9.88 0.22
CA GLY A 590 -29.81 9.59 1.39
C GLY A 590 -28.61 8.67 1.12
N VAL A 591 -28.16 8.54 -0.13
CA VAL A 591 -26.93 7.85 -0.50
C VAL A 591 -25.86 8.88 -0.87
N TYR A 592 -24.79 8.95 -0.10
CA TYR A 592 -23.72 9.92 -0.30
C TYR A 592 -22.47 9.25 -0.86
N HIS A 593 -22.07 9.61 -2.08
CA HIS A 593 -20.95 8.99 -2.79
C HIS A 593 -19.58 9.35 -2.20
N ARG A 594 -19.31 10.65 -1.98
CA ARG A 594 -18.13 11.21 -1.29
C ARG A 594 -16.75 10.98 -1.94
N ASP A 595 -16.66 10.21 -3.02
CA ASP A 595 -15.43 10.03 -3.79
C ASP A 595 -15.63 10.26 -5.29
N ILE A 596 -16.01 11.48 -5.66
CA ILE A 596 -16.12 11.87 -7.07
C ILE A 596 -14.71 12.05 -7.67
N SER A 597 -14.38 11.23 -8.66
CA SER A 597 -13.09 11.24 -9.34
C SER A 597 -13.22 10.79 -10.80
N PRO A 598 -12.25 11.09 -11.69
CA PRO A 598 -12.31 10.65 -13.09
C PRO A 598 -12.29 9.12 -13.22
N GLY A 599 -11.79 8.40 -12.21
CA GLY A 599 -11.78 6.94 -12.17
C GLY A 599 -13.15 6.34 -11.89
N ASN A 600 -14.03 7.11 -11.26
CA ASN A 600 -15.37 6.68 -10.81
C ASN A 600 -16.48 7.14 -11.78
N LEU A 601 -16.15 8.00 -12.74
CA LEU A 601 -17.04 8.36 -13.85
C LEU A 601 -16.76 7.44 -15.04
N MET A 602 -17.75 6.66 -15.42
CA MET A 602 -17.63 5.62 -16.44
C MET A 602 -18.76 5.68 -17.45
N TRP A 603 -18.69 4.85 -18.48
CA TRP A 603 -19.75 4.70 -19.46
C TRP A 603 -19.77 3.31 -20.10
N TYR A 604 -20.88 2.99 -20.75
CA TYR A 604 -21.00 1.85 -21.67
C TYR A 604 -22.01 2.19 -22.77
N LYS A 605 -22.13 1.34 -23.79
CA LYS A 605 -23.08 1.52 -24.88
C LYS A 605 -24.26 0.59 -24.74
N LYS A 606 -25.48 1.13 -24.73
CA LYS A 606 -26.74 0.38 -24.71
C LYS A 606 -27.62 0.82 -25.87
N ASN A 607 -27.97 -0.11 -26.76
CA ASN A 607 -28.83 0.15 -27.93
C ASN A 607 -28.38 1.37 -28.77
N GLY A 608 -27.07 1.49 -29.01
CA GLY A 608 -26.52 2.61 -29.78
C GLY A 608 -26.23 3.88 -28.97
N LYS A 609 -26.74 4.01 -27.74
CA LYS A 609 -26.60 5.21 -26.89
C LYS A 609 -25.51 5.06 -25.84
N LEU A 610 -24.80 6.15 -25.55
CA LEU A 610 -23.85 6.23 -24.44
C LEU A 610 -24.60 6.44 -23.13
N ILE A 611 -24.35 5.56 -22.15
CA ILE A 611 -24.90 5.63 -20.80
C ILE A 611 -23.76 5.92 -19.85
N GLY A 612 -23.82 7.04 -19.13
CA GLY A 612 -22.89 7.38 -18.07
C GLY A 612 -23.20 6.60 -16.79
N VAL A 613 -22.15 6.16 -16.09
CA VAL A 613 -22.27 5.37 -14.86
C VAL A 613 -21.41 6.02 -13.79
N LEU A 614 -22.01 6.33 -12.65
CA LEU A 614 -21.29 6.68 -11.43
C LEU A 614 -20.94 5.38 -10.71
N ASN A 615 -19.65 5.05 -10.67
CA ASN A 615 -19.10 3.79 -10.19
C ASN A 615 -18.36 3.97 -8.85
N ASP A 616 -18.09 2.85 -8.17
CA ASP A 616 -17.29 2.73 -6.95
C ASP A 616 -17.95 3.30 -5.67
N TYR A 617 -18.79 2.48 -5.02
CA TYR A 617 -19.57 2.88 -3.85
C TYR A 617 -18.91 2.48 -2.51
N ASP A 618 -17.67 2.01 -2.55
CA ASP A 618 -16.98 1.50 -1.36
C ASP A 618 -16.70 2.54 -0.26
N LEU A 619 -16.64 3.83 -0.64
CA LEU A 619 -16.53 4.97 0.26
C LEU A 619 -17.84 5.66 0.56
N SER A 620 -18.93 5.18 -0.03
CA SER A 620 -20.24 5.76 0.17
C SER A 620 -20.74 5.55 1.59
N SER A 621 -21.79 6.29 1.94
CA SER A 621 -22.48 6.18 3.22
C SER A 621 -23.97 6.42 3.04
N LEU A 622 -24.76 5.94 3.99
CA LEU A 622 -26.21 6.08 4.00
C LEU A 622 -26.61 7.07 5.11
N ALA A 623 -27.56 7.96 4.83
CA ALA A 623 -28.01 9.01 5.76
C ALA A 623 -28.49 8.46 7.12
N ASN A 624 -29.06 7.26 7.12
CA ASN A 624 -29.68 6.63 8.29
C ASN A 624 -28.72 5.71 9.08
N VAL A 625 -27.46 5.60 8.66
CA VAL A 625 -26.47 4.73 9.33
C VAL A 625 -25.51 5.59 10.15
N VAL A 626 -25.31 5.20 11.41
CA VAL A 626 -24.27 5.77 12.26
C VAL A 626 -22.92 5.31 11.72
N GLY A 627 -22.22 6.19 11.04
CA GLY A 627 -20.87 5.98 10.49
C GLY A 627 -20.12 7.30 10.44
N PRO A 628 -18.88 7.35 9.94
CA PRO A 628 -18.13 8.60 9.85
C PRO A 628 -18.93 9.64 9.06
N GLN A 629 -19.46 10.67 9.72
CA GLN A 629 -20.33 11.69 9.10
C GLN A 629 -19.52 12.87 8.52
N GLY A 630 -18.22 12.91 8.78
CA GLY A 630 -17.28 13.91 8.25
C GLY A 630 -16.33 13.36 7.18
N ASN A 631 -15.33 14.16 6.82
CA ASN A 631 -14.22 13.78 5.90
C ASN A 631 -13.20 12.82 6.54
N GLU A 632 -13.61 12.02 7.52
CA GLU A 632 -12.74 11.00 8.10
C GLU A 632 -12.39 10.00 7.01
N ARG A 633 -11.28 10.30 6.31
CA ARG A 633 -10.61 9.46 5.33
C ARG A 633 -11.29 9.36 3.95
N THR A 634 -12.18 10.25 3.51
CA THR A 634 -12.87 10.12 2.19
C THR A 634 -12.45 11.18 1.15
N GLY A 635 -12.19 10.74 -0.08
CA GLY A 635 -12.04 11.58 -1.28
C GLY A 635 -10.65 11.56 -1.92
N THR A 636 -10.60 11.67 -3.25
CA THR A 636 -9.35 11.76 -4.01
C THR A 636 -8.81 13.20 -4.01
N VAL A 637 -7.66 13.45 -3.35
CA VAL A 637 -7.13 14.80 -3.01
C VAL A 637 -7.25 15.87 -4.13
N PRO A 638 -6.80 15.63 -5.38
CA PRO A 638 -6.94 16.63 -6.45
C PRO A 638 -8.39 17.08 -6.73
N PHE A 639 -9.37 16.21 -6.48
CA PHE A 639 -10.78 16.44 -6.80
C PHE A 639 -11.58 16.94 -5.59
N MET A 640 -11.11 16.71 -4.37
CA MET A 640 -11.75 17.25 -3.16
C MET A 640 -12.00 18.76 -3.25
N ALA A 641 -13.15 19.21 -2.78
CA ALA A 641 -13.47 20.64 -2.71
C ALA A 641 -12.46 21.42 -1.84
N LEU A 642 -12.26 22.71 -2.12
CA LEU A 642 -11.32 23.59 -1.39
C LEU A 642 -11.54 23.57 0.12
N ASP A 643 -12.80 23.56 0.57
CA ASP A 643 -13.15 23.48 1.99
C ASP A 643 -12.65 22.20 2.67
N LEU A 644 -12.58 21.11 1.90
CA LEU A 644 -12.17 19.80 2.36
C LEU A 644 -10.65 19.61 2.40
N LEU A 645 -9.90 20.52 1.78
CA LEU A 645 -8.43 20.49 1.72
C LEU A 645 -7.76 21.21 2.90
N THR A 646 -8.54 21.78 3.82
CA THR A 646 -8.02 22.42 5.04
C THR A 646 -7.62 21.39 6.11
N GLU A 647 -6.67 21.73 6.99
CA GLU A 647 -6.29 20.85 8.11
C GLU A 647 -7.48 20.40 8.95
N LYS A 648 -8.40 21.35 9.24
CA LYS A 648 -9.63 21.09 9.98
C LYS A 648 -10.47 20.01 9.30
N ALA A 649 -10.66 20.12 7.99
CA ALA A 649 -11.41 19.14 7.23
C ALA A 649 -10.69 17.79 7.16
N GLN A 650 -9.36 17.78 7.04
CA GLN A 650 -8.57 16.54 7.06
C GLN A 650 -8.62 15.82 8.41
N ARG A 651 -8.93 16.53 9.51
CA ARG A 651 -9.24 15.93 10.82
C ARG A 651 -10.70 15.47 10.97
N GLY A 652 -11.51 15.56 9.91
CA GLY A 652 -12.91 15.13 9.94
C GLY A 652 -13.87 16.17 10.54
N GLU A 653 -13.39 17.35 10.93
CA GLU A 653 -14.19 18.37 11.63
C GLU A 653 -15.07 19.22 10.71
N VAL A 654 -15.05 18.96 9.39
CA VAL A 654 -15.91 19.63 8.41
C VAL A 654 -16.93 18.62 7.90
N LYS A 655 -18.21 18.98 8.07
CA LYS A 655 -19.34 18.21 7.52
C LYS A 655 -19.25 18.22 6.00
N HIS A 656 -19.32 17.04 5.40
CA HIS A 656 -19.39 16.90 3.95
C HIS A 656 -20.81 17.25 3.46
N LEU A 657 -20.89 18.12 2.46
CA LEU A 657 -22.15 18.66 1.90
C LEU A 657 -22.21 18.37 0.40
N TYR A 658 -23.40 18.40 -0.20
CA TYR A 658 -23.58 18.11 -1.62
C TYR A 658 -22.70 19.00 -2.52
N ARG A 659 -22.57 20.28 -2.15
CA ARG A 659 -21.70 21.25 -2.84
C ARG A 659 -20.25 20.79 -2.96
N HIS A 660 -19.75 19.97 -2.03
CA HIS A 660 -18.39 19.46 -2.08
C HIS A 660 -18.22 18.41 -3.19
N ASP A 661 -19.18 17.50 -3.34
CA ASP A 661 -19.20 16.56 -4.46
C ASP A 661 -19.47 17.30 -5.79
N LEU A 662 -20.30 18.33 -5.79
CA LEU A 662 -20.57 19.17 -6.97
C LEU A 662 -19.31 19.92 -7.45
N GLU A 663 -18.55 20.51 -6.53
CA GLU A 663 -17.24 21.11 -6.81
C GLU A 663 -16.26 20.04 -7.34
N SER A 664 -16.32 18.82 -6.81
CA SER A 664 -15.49 17.72 -7.28
C SER A 664 -15.79 17.35 -8.73
N PHE A 665 -17.05 17.34 -9.18
CA PHE A 665 -17.41 17.14 -10.58
C PHE A 665 -16.80 18.20 -11.51
N MET A 666 -16.74 19.47 -11.09
CA MET A 666 -16.08 20.54 -11.85
C MET A 666 -14.58 20.29 -11.96
N TRP A 667 -13.93 19.91 -10.85
CA TRP A 667 -12.51 19.57 -10.85
C TRP A 667 -12.19 18.37 -11.75
N VAL A 668 -13.05 17.35 -11.77
CA VAL A 668 -12.93 16.21 -12.70
C VAL A 668 -12.99 16.67 -14.15
N PHE A 669 -13.93 17.55 -14.51
CA PHE A 669 -14.08 18.04 -15.88
C PHE A 669 -12.87 18.88 -16.32
N ILE A 670 -12.41 19.82 -15.47
CA ILE A 670 -11.17 20.59 -15.67
C ILE A 670 -9.99 19.64 -15.87
N TRP A 671 -9.84 18.64 -15.00
CA TRP A 671 -8.75 17.68 -15.06
C TRP A 671 -8.69 16.92 -16.38
N ILE A 672 -9.84 16.44 -16.88
CA ILE A 672 -9.90 15.71 -18.15
C ILE A 672 -9.51 16.64 -19.31
N CYS A 673 -10.10 17.84 -19.40
CA CYS A 673 -9.82 18.78 -20.49
C CYS A 673 -8.35 19.20 -20.58
N PHE A 674 -7.67 19.34 -19.44
CA PHE A 674 -6.26 19.75 -19.38
C PHE A 674 -5.27 18.60 -19.58
N ARG A 675 -5.70 17.34 -19.43
CA ARG A 675 -4.79 16.18 -19.51
C ARG A 675 -5.04 15.28 -20.71
N TYR A 676 -6.19 15.37 -21.36
CA TYR A 676 -6.57 14.50 -22.47
C TYR A 676 -6.92 15.33 -23.69
N ARG A 677 -6.57 14.79 -24.86
CA ARG A 677 -6.99 15.31 -26.18
C ARG A 677 -7.58 14.15 -26.96
N GLU A 678 -8.84 14.29 -27.39
CA GLU A 678 -9.54 13.27 -28.18
C GLU A 678 -9.49 11.87 -27.53
N GLY A 679 -9.73 11.82 -26.21
CA GLY A 679 -9.70 10.57 -25.44
C GLY A 679 -8.29 10.08 -25.07
N VAL A 680 -7.25 10.76 -25.53
CA VAL A 680 -5.86 10.32 -25.42
C VAL A 680 -5.09 11.17 -24.40
N LEU A 681 -4.47 10.52 -23.41
CA LEU A 681 -3.66 11.20 -22.39
C LEU A 681 -2.46 11.93 -23.02
N LEU A 682 -2.28 13.20 -22.66
CA LEU A 682 -1.18 14.06 -23.13
C LEU A 682 0.18 13.64 -22.52
N PRO A 683 1.31 14.00 -23.17
CA PRO A 683 2.66 13.82 -22.62
C PRO A 683 2.82 14.47 -21.24
N ALA A 684 3.67 13.91 -20.39
CA ALA A 684 3.80 14.36 -18.99
C ALA A 684 4.24 15.83 -18.87
N GLU A 685 5.10 16.28 -19.78
CA GLU A 685 5.70 17.61 -19.80
C GLU A 685 4.68 18.71 -20.10
N THR A 686 3.53 18.35 -20.68
CA THR A 686 2.49 19.30 -21.11
C THR A 686 1.24 19.26 -20.22
N ARG A 687 1.28 18.51 -19.10
CA ARG A 687 0.13 18.34 -18.18
C ARG A 687 0.31 19.22 -16.94
N PRO A 688 -0.28 20.42 -16.88
CA PRO A 688 -0.03 21.39 -15.79
C PRO A 688 -0.56 20.93 -14.43
N LEU A 689 -1.52 19.98 -14.40
CA LEU A 689 -2.19 19.53 -13.16
C LEU A 689 -1.54 18.29 -12.53
N ASP A 690 -0.54 17.67 -13.19
CA ASP A 690 0.11 16.44 -12.71
C ASP A 690 0.72 16.59 -11.31
N GLN A 691 1.11 17.80 -10.93
CA GLN A 691 1.70 18.07 -9.63
C GLN A 691 0.68 17.93 -8.49
N TRP A 692 -0.60 18.27 -8.71
CA TRP A 692 -1.63 18.21 -7.66
C TRP A 692 -1.81 16.79 -7.13
N ALA A 693 -1.64 15.83 -8.03
CA ALA A 693 -1.62 14.40 -7.79
C ALA A 693 -0.46 13.91 -6.90
N ARG A 694 0.48 14.79 -6.53
CA ARG A 694 1.66 14.44 -5.71
C ARG A 694 1.74 15.21 -4.40
N LEU A 695 0.87 16.20 -4.21
CA LEU A 695 0.87 17.09 -3.05
C LEU A 695 0.01 16.49 -1.93
N ASP A 696 0.29 16.86 -0.69
CA ASP A 696 -0.66 16.66 0.41
C ASP A 696 -1.92 17.52 0.20
N ALA A 697 -2.96 17.24 0.98
CA ALA A 697 -4.24 17.91 0.85
C ALA A 697 -4.14 19.44 0.97
N VAL A 698 -3.41 19.94 1.98
CA VAL A 698 -3.31 21.39 2.25
C VAL A 698 -2.55 22.09 1.13
N MET A 699 -1.44 21.51 0.67
CA MET A 699 -0.67 22.06 -0.43
C MET A 699 -1.42 21.97 -1.77
N CYS A 700 -2.18 20.91 -2.00
CA CYS A 700 -3.08 20.80 -3.14
C CYS A 700 -4.15 21.90 -3.10
N GLY A 701 -4.73 22.18 -1.93
CA GLY A 701 -5.68 23.27 -1.72
C GLY A 701 -5.09 24.63 -2.09
N THR A 702 -3.87 24.92 -1.68
CA THR A 702 -3.13 26.14 -2.05
C THR A 702 -2.98 26.28 -3.57
N MET A 703 -2.58 25.19 -4.26
CA MET A 703 -2.39 25.21 -5.71
C MET A 703 -3.71 25.38 -6.47
N LYS A 704 -4.80 24.76 -5.99
CA LYS A 704 -6.15 24.92 -6.54
C LYS A 704 -6.65 26.35 -6.38
N TYR A 705 -6.44 26.94 -5.21
CA TYR A 705 -6.80 28.33 -4.93
C TYR A 705 -6.03 29.30 -5.85
N TYR A 706 -4.74 29.06 -6.06
CA TYR A 706 -3.95 29.84 -7.02
C TYR A 706 -4.49 29.71 -8.45
N PHE A 707 -4.83 28.50 -8.88
CA PHE A 707 -5.39 28.22 -10.21
C PHE A 707 -6.71 28.97 -10.46
N VAL A 708 -7.62 29.03 -9.46
CA VAL A 708 -8.87 29.79 -9.64
C VAL A 708 -8.65 31.30 -9.67
N GLY A 709 -7.61 31.80 -8.99
CA GLY A 709 -7.22 33.21 -9.05
C GLY A 709 -6.46 33.61 -10.32
N HIS A 710 -5.73 32.67 -10.93
CA HIS A 710 -4.87 32.89 -12.08
C HIS A 710 -5.04 31.75 -13.11
N PRO A 711 -6.20 31.64 -13.76
CA PRO A 711 -6.43 30.59 -14.74
C PRO A 711 -5.47 30.76 -15.93
N PRO A 712 -4.92 29.66 -16.47
CA PRO A 712 -4.00 29.73 -17.61
C PRO A 712 -4.72 30.14 -18.90
N ASP A 713 -3.96 30.53 -19.93
CA ASP A 713 -4.51 30.75 -21.27
C ASP A 713 -5.13 29.47 -21.85
N ARG A 714 -6.11 29.63 -22.74
CA ARG A 714 -6.81 28.50 -23.39
C ARG A 714 -5.81 27.60 -24.14
N PRO A 715 -5.66 26.33 -23.74
CA PRO A 715 -4.92 25.36 -24.53
C PRO A 715 -5.53 25.20 -25.93
N SER A 716 -4.69 25.12 -26.96
CA SER A 716 -5.14 25.14 -28.36
C SER A 716 -6.08 23.98 -28.73
N HIS A 717 -5.96 22.84 -28.06
CA HIS A 717 -6.79 21.65 -28.28
C HIS A 717 -8.17 21.71 -27.60
N ILE A 718 -8.41 22.67 -26.70
CA ILE A 718 -9.70 22.81 -26.02
C ILE A 718 -10.63 23.70 -26.87
N ASP A 719 -11.81 23.18 -27.19
CA ASP A 719 -12.85 23.88 -27.92
C ASP A 719 -13.23 25.22 -27.23
N PRO A 720 -13.39 26.33 -27.96
CA PRO A 720 -13.71 27.63 -27.38
C PRO A 720 -14.98 27.66 -26.51
N ARG A 721 -15.99 26.84 -26.81
CA ARG A 721 -17.23 26.78 -26.02
C ARG A 721 -16.99 26.02 -24.71
N ILE A 722 -16.26 24.91 -24.78
CA ILE A 722 -15.81 24.18 -23.59
C ILE A 722 -14.93 25.07 -22.73
N TRP A 723 -14.01 25.82 -23.33
CA TRP A 723 -13.19 26.79 -22.60
C TRP A 723 -14.03 27.85 -21.90
N ARG A 724 -15.03 28.42 -22.58
CA ARG A 724 -15.94 29.40 -21.99
C ARG A 724 -16.67 28.82 -20.78
N PHE A 725 -17.13 27.56 -20.87
CA PHE A 725 -17.73 26.84 -19.76
C PHE A 725 -16.74 26.64 -18.59
N LEU A 726 -15.51 26.18 -18.86
CA LEU A 726 -14.47 26.00 -17.85
C LEU A 726 -14.17 27.32 -17.11
N VAL A 727 -14.08 28.44 -17.84
CA VAL A 727 -13.90 29.77 -17.25
C VAL A 727 -15.07 30.13 -16.33
N GLN A 728 -16.31 29.85 -16.72
CA GLN A 728 -17.48 30.07 -15.85
C GLN A 728 -17.44 29.20 -14.60
N CYS A 729 -17.09 27.91 -14.70
CA CYS A 729 -16.89 27.06 -13.53
C CYS A 729 -15.83 27.65 -12.58
N VAL A 730 -14.68 28.09 -13.12
CA VAL A 730 -13.63 28.72 -12.32
C VAL A 730 -14.12 29.99 -11.63
N ILE A 731 -14.91 30.83 -12.31
CA ILE A 731 -15.52 32.03 -11.73
C ILE A 731 -16.47 31.67 -10.58
N VAL A 732 -17.32 30.66 -10.75
CA VAL A 732 -18.23 30.18 -9.70
C VAL A 732 -17.44 29.68 -8.49
N LEU A 733 -16.44 28.81 -8.72
CA LEU A 733 -15.58 28.29 -7.67
C LEU A 733 -14.84 29.41 -6.93
N LYS A 734 -14.37 30.43 -7.66
CA LYS A 734 -13.70 31.60 -7.07
C LYS A 734 -14.67 32.43 -6.23
N ARG A 735 -15.85 32.78 -6.76
CA ARG A 735 -16.87 33.55 -6.01
C ARG A 735 -17.29 32.84 -4.74
N ASP A 736 -17.54 31.54 -4.82
CA ASP A 736 -17.90 30.70 -3.69
C ASP A 736 -16.75 30.60 -2.65
N ALA A 737 -15.50 30.43 -3.10
CA ALA A 737 -14.34 30.47 -2.21
C ALA A 737 -14.15 31.84 -1.53
N ASP A 738 -14.23 32.94 -2.28
CA ASP A 738 -14.08 34.30 -1.79
C ASP A 738 -15.22 34.66 -0.81
N HIS A 739 -16.47 34.31 -1.14
CA HIS A 739 -17.64 34.48 -0.26
C HIS A 739 -17.47 33.73 1.07
N ARG A 740 -16.95 32.51 1.05
CA ARG A 740 -16.70 31.72 2.27
C ARG A 740 -15.56 32.27 3.13
N ILE A 741 -14.52 32.83 2.52
CA ILE A 741 -13.47 33.55 3.25
C ILE A 741 -14.05 34.81 3.89
N GLY A 742 -14.88 35.55 3.14
CA GLY A 742 -15.66 36.69 3.63
C GLY A 742 -16.53 36.34 4.83
N LEU A 743 -17.36 35.30 4.73
CA LEU A 743 -18.20 34.81 5.83
C LEU A 743 -17.41 34.32 7.06
N ARG A 744 -16.19 33.81 6.89
CA ARG A 744 -15.31 33.43 8.03
C ARG A 744 -14.74 34.66 8.74
N LEU A 745 -14.46 35.73 8.01
CA LEU A 745 -14.04 37.04 8.55
C LEU A 745 -15.23 37.79 9.17
N GLU A 746 -16.43 37.71 8.58
CA GLU A 746 -17.68 38.26 9.12
C GLU A 746 -18.21 37.44 10.32
N LYS A 747 -17.92 36.14 10.43
CA LYS A 747 -18.17 35.40 11.69
C LYS A 747 -17.28 35.84 12.86
N LEU A 748 -16.23 36.61 12.60
CA LEU A 748 -15.47 37.35 13.62
C LEU A 748 -16.01 38.78 13.84
N ILE A 749 -16.87 39.29 12.96
CA ILE A 749 -17.39 40.67 12.93
C ILE A 749 -18.83 40.64 12.37
N THR A 750 -19.83 40.42 13.22
CA THR A 750 -21.26 40.18 12.91
C THR A 750 -21.94 41.00 11.80
N MET A 751 -22.76 40.29 10.98
CA MET A 751 -24.08 40.57 10.32
C MET A 751 -24.23 41.84 9.42
N THR A 752 -24.85 41.90 8.22
CA THR A 752 -25.94 41.19 7.49
C THR A 752 -25.89 41.59 5.98
N PRO A 753 -26.68 40.97 5.06
CA PRO A 753 -26.47 40.96 3.60
C PRO A 753 -27.37 41.91 2.80
N ASP A 754 -27.04 42.13 1.51
CA ASP A 754 -27.97 42.71 0.52
C ASP A 754 -27.84 42.06 -0.87
N ASN A 755 -28.98 42.06 -1.56
CA ASN A 755 -29.36 41.40 -2.81
C ASN A 755 -28.69 41.98 -4.07
N ASP A 756 -28.73 41.24 -5.20
CA ASP A 756 -29.35 41.77 -6.43
C ASP A 756 -29.43 40.75 -7.60
N GLU A 757 -30.29 41.12 -8.53
CA GLU A 757 -31.15 40.39 -9.45
C GLU A 757 -30.52 39.75 -10.70
N GLU A 758 -31.36 38.90 -11.31
CA GLU A 758 -31.17 38.02 -12.46
C GLU A 758 -31.01 38.72 -13.83
N LEU A 759 -30.29 38.02 -14.71
CA LEU A 759 -30.40 38.16 -16.17
C LEU A 759 -30.47 36.76 -16.81
N GLU A 760 -31.56 36.49 -17.52
CA GLU A 760 -31.78 35.39 -18.45
C GLU A 760 -31.18 35.75 -19.84
N ASP A 761 -30.80 34.90 -20.80
CA ASP A 761 -30.99 33.47 -21.04
C ASP A 761 -29.93 32.99 -22.04
N ILE A 762 -29.21 31.90 -21.72
CA ILE A 762 -28.91 30.78 -22.62
C ILE A 762 -28.67 29.56 -21.68
N ASP A 763 -29.28 28.41 -21.97
CA ASP A 763 -28.84 27.11 -21.45
C ASP A 763 -29.31 26.72 -20.03
N GLY A 764 -30.59 26.32 -19.90
CA GLY A 764 -31.21 25.93 -18.62
C GLY A 764 -30.51 24.78 -17.87
N SER A 765 -29.73 23.94 -18.56
CA SER A 765 -28.93 22.88 -17.91
C SER A 765 -27.55 23.37 -17.45
N LEU A 766 -26.98 24.37 -18.13
CA LEU A 766 -25.68 24.97 -17.81
C LEU A 766 -25.79 26.11 -16.78
N ARG A 767 -26.95 26.77 -16.65
CA ARG A 767 -27.20 27.77 -15.59
C ARG A 767 -26.99 27.20 -14.19
N MET A 768 -27.31 25.91 -13.96
CA MET A 768 -27.12 25.24 -12.67
C MET A 768 -25.67 25.22 -12.16
N PHE A 769 -24.69 25.32 -13.06
CA PHE A 769 -23.26 25.23 -12.74
C PHE A 769 -22.50 26.54 -13.00
N THR A 770 -23.15 27.54 -13.60
CA THR A 770 -22.51 28.78 -14.06
C THR A 770 -23.10 30.04 -13.43
N ASN A 771 -24.28 29.96 -12.80
CA ASN A 771 -24.86 31.04 -12.01
C ASN A 771 -24.64 30.82 -10.50
N THR A 772 -24.34 31.89 -9.77
CA THR A 772 -24.13 31.90 -8.33
C THR A 772 -25.43 31.51 -7.59
N THR A 773 -26.60 31.91 -8.10
CA THR A 773 -27.91 31.54 -7.53
C THR A 773 -28.21 30.04 -7.67
N GLY A 774 -28.03 29.46 -8.86
CA GLY A 774 -28.23 28.02 -9.08
C GLY A 774 -27.22 27.14 -8.31
N TRP A 775 -25.99 27.66 -8.11
CA TRP A 775 -25.00 27.04 -7.21
C TRP A 775 -25.47 27.09 -5.75
N VAL A 776 -26.00 28.23 -5.29
CA VAL A 776 -26.54 28.40 -3.94
C VAL A 776 -27.70 27.44 -3.69
N ASP A 777 -28.70 27.40 -4.58
CA ASP A 777 -29.89 26.52 -4.46
C ASP A 777 -29.52 25.03 -4.37
N LEU A 778 -28.52 24.58 -5.13
CA LEU A 778 -28.00 23.21 -5.06
C LEU A 778 -27.09 23.00 -3.83
N SER A 779 -26.37 24.03 -3.40
CA SER A 779 -25.44 23.97 -2.27
C SER A 779 -26.13 23.97 -0.90
N GLU A 780 -27.34 24.52 -0.84
CA GLU A 780 -28.19 24.61 0.35
C GLU A 780 -29.14 23.41 0.52
N LEU A 781 -29.04 22.38 -0.34
CA LEU A 781 -29.65 21.04 -0.15
C LEU A 781 -29.05 20.35 1.09
N SER A 782 -29.34 20.91 2.24
CA SER A 782 -28.99 20.46 3.57
C SER A 782 -30.23 19.79 4.12
N ASN A 783 -30.29 18.46 3.99
CA ASN A 783 -31.26 17.55 4.59
C ASN A 783 -32.77 17.94 4.46
N PRO A 784 -33.60 17.12 3.81
CA PRO A 784 -35.06 17.18 4.01
C PRO A 784 -35.51 16.85 5.44
N LEU A 785 -34.57 16.46 6.32
CA LEU A 785 -34.78 16.13 7.72
C LEU A 785 -33.98 17.12 8.59
N GLN A 786 -34.58 18.29 8.83
CA GLN A 786 -34.53 18.94 10.14
C GLN A 786 -35.46 18.19 11.09
#